data_AF-A0A0E3QW17-F1
#
_entry.id   AF-A0A0E3QW17-F1
#
_cell.length_a   1.000
_cell.length_b   1.000
_cell.length_c   1.000
_cell.angle_alpha   90.00
_cell.angle_beta   90.00
_cell.angle_gamma   90.00
#
_symmetry.space_group_name_H-M   'P 1'
#
loop_
_entity.id
_entity.type
_entity.pdbx_description
1 polymer ?
#
loop_
_entity_poly.entity_id
_entity_poly.type
_entity_poly.pdbx_seq_one_letter_code
_entity_poly.pdbx_strand_id
1 'polypeptide(L)'
;MNRGGNISLQLPMDLTILGLGGCGKRLCEEVCRHDWILDSYLVPGKRLRIYTMDTDANERADDEWYRSRVKSRIQEMGAGGNIEYKYYYLPSLANITQVSDLTSQEVAEKIKDRKSEPLVKTWWMNDSGDFGLSFEELRSIDPFLIDDFGGGVHRRRAISKAIFYKVLSQGQASGFPTFPSTGTTALIVGLGGGTGSGMFIDLARYIRALKGESSQIWLFAVIPTTKEGEKEQLNAAIALTELEYLNLNERLFNHIILTSLGPTGYKKGEEAKVEVHEFDSMFPHILTNFFHIKKGDINLSDSKHLYSSFVFADAHVIEYPVDELKALKKQYEEVILELEAITATRKEINRSVKTLLDSQNLFREVPPTRADSEYIKKEYGNVEKVWKNEIEKLLNYQSPDAIEFFIQNNISAETSLEKINNYEDMLSFLSKVKTFNLSVKEDELKDENDKVLFRLIPEALSGIEETARLFKRTAGIEEETVGSVLINVLKGKQDLVSFMDRLNVKAKSLKEETLEVEAELQRKKGERDLLNELHIQVEKAVDKALNDNDLELEEYFSQKEKLKVLQEHEYDLKTKIDAFLGNLKEGNIKSGDKDSWLLMAGVPGFQRELETLSRDLDLNLNELGSLLEAIALYSFYDYKINRLENAGIKEKVLVAIKGNKTKSLRNYEAKKRNKEEYIKSTGREYLQINSPFELSVPESFLSESLDRKSEELKDKVLKSLFFGLDLQDLELEEIEQGFKSRDRPKMRSVFREILTEKTLQKEDYSGKFGRVETEVLELEKSLQEKHALSALIEKVETLTEETLANRRDLNRYYGQFYEEVTRMNNLHGLGGKTSISLYMTKFGNINPKILSLIDASSDMTDLDWDDSGKHELDKLIEEILVTYKNLVESYKLGVHNLMIPISATERWNFGKAALVVSSRSSYISSQLTSERIADAIKDEINGTLALKNINDAKLATHNYTGSWDIALTFFSASGFLDNISPLTAGGGFWEVYENNKDNVLHHVLKLQEGKYITRKALLDLREAGELANLEKRGGNVGERINRLYEEKSIKEALQHEDSRKLEIAL
;
A
#
# COMPACT_ATOMS: atom_id res chain seq x y z
N MET A 1 -38.36 -9.05 -36.43
CA MET A 1 -39.22 -8.69 -37.59
C MET A 1 -38.81 -7.28 -38.03
N ASN A 2 -38.59 -7.10 -39.34
CA ASN A 2 -38.11 -5.90 -40.05
C ASN A 2 -36.84 -5.22 -39.49
N ARG A 3 -35.68 -5.64 -40.00
CA ARG A 3 -34.50 -4.76 -40.09
C ARG A 3 -34.90 -3.56 -40.95
N GLY A 4 -35.26 -2.43 -40.32
CA GLY A 4 -35.40 -1.16 -41.01
C GLY A 4 -34.10 -0.90 -41.78
N GLY A 5 -34.20 -0.69 -43.08
CA GLY A 5 -33.03 -0.61 -43.95
C GLY A 5 -32.07 0.48 -43.47
N ASN A 6 -30.82 0.10 -43.19
CA ASN A 6 -29.72 1.04 -43.00
C ASN A 6 -29.66 1.95 -44.24
N ILE A 7 -29.95 3.24 -44.09
CA ILE A 7 -29.71 4.23 -45.15
C ILE A 7 -28.19 4.35 -45.28
N SER A 8 -27.63 3.79 -46.35
CA SER A 8 -26.20 3.81 -46.61
C SER A 8 -25.73 5.24 -46.86
N LEU A 9 -24.66 5.67 -46.17
CA LEU A 9 -24.00 6.95 -46.46
C LEU A 9 -23.59 7.00 -47.93
N GLN A 10 -23.97 8.08 -48.61
CA GLN A 10 -23.81 8.25 -50.05
C GLN A 10 -22.54 9.05 -50.33
N LEU A 11 -21.39 8.37 -50.35
CA LEU A 11 -20.10 8.97 -50.70
C LEU A 11 -19.69 8.64 -52.14
N PRO A 12 -18.81 9.44 -52.77
CA PRO A 12 -18.25 9.09 -54.07
C PRO A 12 -17.41 7.81 -54.02
N MET A 13 -17.61 6.93 -55.01
CA MET A 13 -16.84 5.69 -55.15
C MET A 13 -15.35 5.98 -55.36
N ASP A 14 -15.01 7.03 -56.12
CA ASP A 14 -13.65 7.54 -56.25
C ASP A 14 -13.68 9.02 -55.81
N LEU A 15 -13.04 9.32 -54.68
CA LEU A 15 -12.95 10.65 -54.09
C LEU A 15 -11.48 11.07 -53.96
N THR A 16 -11.18 12.27 -54.44
CA THR A 16 -9.90 12.95 -54.17
C THR A 16 -10.16 14.18 -53.30
N ILE A 17 -9.55 14.25 -52.13
CA ILE A 17 -9.59 15.39 -51.20
C ILE A 17 -8.26 16.12 -51.28
N LEU A 18 -8.32 17.44 -51.46
CA LEU A 18 -7.17 18.32 -51.60
C LEU A 18 -7.21 19.39 -50.51
N GLY A 19 -6.37 19.24 -49.48
CA GLY A 19 -6.20 20.24 -48.42
C GLY A 19 -5.09 21.22 -48.77
N LEU A 20 -5.43 22.50 -48.95
CA LEU A 20 -4.47 23.51 -49.42
C LEU A 20 -4.14 24.53 -48.33
N GLY A 21 -2.84 24.67 -48.04
CA GLY A 21 -2.30 25.53 -46.98
C GLY A 21 -2.64 25.06 -45.57
N GLY A 22 -2.22 25.83 -44.57
CA GLY A 22 -2.44 25.55 -43.14
C GLY A 22 -3.87 25.10 -42.77
N CYS A 23 -4.88 25.90 -43.09
CA CYS A 23 -6.28 25.56 -42.79
C CYS A 23 -6.75 24.30 -43.54
N GLY A 24 -6.45 24.21 -44.84
CA GLY A 24 -6.89 23.06 -45.65
C GLY A 24 -6.23 21.74 -45.22
N LYS A 25 -4.94 21.78 -44.85
CA LYS A 25 -4.23 20.60 -44.32
C LYS A 25 -4.87 20.14 -43.00
N ARG A 26 -5.12 21.09 -42.09
CA ARG A 26 -5.62 20.81 -40.75
C ARG A 26 -6.98 20.13 -40.82
N LEU A 27 -7.89 20.64 -41.63
CA LEU A 27 -9.21 20.03 -41.83
C LEU A 27 -9.13 18.64 -42.50
N CYS A 28 -8.17 18.42 -43.42
CA CYS A 28 -7.94 17.09 -43.98
C CYS A 28 -7.37 16.11 -42.94
N GLU A 29 -6.52 16.57 -42.03
CA GLU A 29 -6.04 15.77 -40.91
C GLU A 29 -7.20 15.36 -40.01
N GLU A 30 -8.12 16.27 -39.68
CA GLU A 30 -9.32 15.95 -38.91
C GLU A 30 -10.21 14.93 -39.62
N VAL A 31 -10.38 15.03 -40.94
CA VAL A 31 -11.06 14.00 -41.73
C VAL A 31 -10.38 12.62 -41.57
N CYS A 32 -9.05 12.57 -41.47
CA CYS A 32 -8.31 11.33 -41.26
C CYS A 32 -8.32 10.83 -39.80
N ARG A 33 -8.72 11.66 -38.82
CA ARG A 33 -8.85 11.23 -37.42
C ARG A 33 -10.13 10.44 -37.15
N HIS A 34 -11.16 10.67 -37.97
CA HIS A 34 -12.45 10.02 -37.87
C HIS A 34 -12.46 8.67 -38.61
N ASP A 35 -12.33 7.57 -37.86
CA ASP A 35 -12.25 6.21 -38.43
C ASP A 35 -13.43 5.86 -39.34
N TRP A 36 -14.64 6.28 -38.95
CA TRP A 36 -15.86 5.99 -39.71
C TRP A 36 -15.84 6.54 -41.14
N ILE A 37 -15.07 7.60 -41.42
CA ILE A 37 -14.87 8.12 -42.78
C ILE A 37 -13.95 7.17 -43.56
N LEU A 38 -12.83 6.77 -42.98
CA LEU A 38 -11.87 5.86 -43.60
C LEU A 38 -12.50 4.46 -43.82
N ASP A 39 -13.25 3.96 -42.84
CA ASP A 39 -13.99 2.70 -42.89
C ASP A 39 -14.92 2.61 -44.10
N SER A 40 -15.57 3.73 -44.44
CA SER A 40 -16.49 3.80 -45.57
C SER A 40 -15.82 3.52 -46.94
N TYR A 41 -14.49 3.59 -47.00
CA TYR A 41 -13.64 3.34 -48.17
C TYR A 41 -12.85 2.02 -48.09
N LEU A 42 -13.04 1.20 -47.04
CA LEU A 42 -12.46 -0.16 -46.98
C LEU A 42 -13.14 -1.13 -47.96
N VAL A 43 -14.36 -0.83 -48.39
CA VAL A 43 -15.17 -1.68 -49.27
C VAL A 43 -14.53 -1.79 -50.67
N PRO A 44 -14.43 -2.99 -51.26
CA PRO A 44 -13.89 -3.17 -52.61
C PRO A 44 -14.54 -2.26 -53.65
N GLY A 45 -13.72 -1.67 -54.53
CA GLY A 45 -14.17 -0.77 -55.60
C GLY A 45 -14.31 0.70 -55.20
N LYS A 46 -14.17 1.03 -53.90
CA LYS A 46 -14.04 2.41 -53.44
C LYS A 46 -12.58 2.83 -53.35
N ARG A 47 -12.31 4.11 -53.62
CA ARG A 47 -10.98 4.74 -53.58
C ARG A 47 -11.05 6.13 -52.97
N LEU A 48 -10.17 6.39 -52.00
CA LEU A 48 -9.99 7.68 -51.37
C LEU A 48 -8.54 8.12 -51.53
N ARG A 49 -8.32 9.31 -52.09
CA ARG A 49 -6.99 9.95 -52.18
C ARG A 49 -7.04 11.26 -51.44
N ILE A 50 -6.16 11.45 -50.48
CA ILE A 50 -6.06 12.67 -49.68
C ILE A 50 -4.68 13.25 -49.92
N TYR A 51 -4.64 14.45 -50.52
CA TYR A 51 -3.41 15.18 -50.74
C TYR A 51 -3.44 16.50 -49.99
N THR A 52 -2.45 16.71 -49.13
CA THR A 52 -2.22 18.00 -48.47
C THR A 52 -1.06 18.71 -49.15
N MET A 53 -1.21 20.02 -49.40
CA MET A 53 -0.22 20.83 -50.11
C MET A 53 0.06 22.11 -49.34
N ASP A 54 1.34 22.37 -49.03
CA ASP A 54 1.74 23.62 -48.38
C ASP A 54 3.06 24.20 -48.90
N THR A 55 3.32 25.45 -48.54
CA THR A 55 4.53 26.20 -48.86
C THR A 55 5.37 26.59 -47.63
N ASP A 56 4.87 26.35 -46.41
CA ASP A 56 5.58 26.66 -45.18
C ASP A 56 6.65 25.61 -44.83
N ALA A 57 7.91 26.06 -44.74
CA ALA A 57 9.03 25.18 -44.43
C ALA A 57 9.06 24.73 -42.96
N ASN A 58 8.54 25.56 -42.04
CA ASN A 58 8.62 25.29 -40.61
C ASN A 58 7.65 24.20 -40.17
N GLU A 59 6.50 24.07 -40.85
CA GLU A 59 5.50 23.05 -40.54
C GLU A 59 5.81 21.69 -41.19
N ARG A 60 6.85 21.61 -42.03
CA ARG A 60 7.18 20.41 -42.81
C ARG A 60 7.46 19.18 -41.95
N ALA A 61 8.20 19.33 -40.85
CA ALA A 61 8.54 18.21 -39.97
C ALA A 61 7.29 17.63 -39.31
N ASP A 62 6.39 18.49 -38.85
CA ASP A 62 5.11 18.10 -38.26
C ASP A 62 4.22 17.43 -39.32
N ASP A 63 4.13 18.00 -40.52
CA ASP A 63 3.37 17.45 -41.65
C ASP A 63 3.86 16.03 -42.04
N GLU A 64 5.18 15.81 -42.09
CA GLU A 64 5.78 14.50 -42.37
C GLU A 64 5.50 13.48 -41.24
N TRP A 65 5.48 13.95 -39.99
CA TRP A 65 5.09 13.13 -38.83
C TRP A 65 3.61 12.72 -38.89
N TYR A 66 2.70 13.67 -39.16
CA TYR A 66 1.27 13.39 -39.32
C TYR A 66 0.99 12.43 -40.46
N ARG A 67 1.64 12.64 -41.62
CA ARG A 67 1.57 11.71 -42.76
C ARG A 67 1.94 10.28 -42.35
N SER A 68 3.02 10.14 -41.59
CA SER A 68 3.49 8.82 -41.13
C SER A 68 2.48 8.18 -40.18
N ARG A 69 1.90 8.95 -39.25
CA ARG A 69 0.85 8.50 -38.33
C ARG A 69 -0.41 8.03 -39.06
N VAL A 70 -0.92 8.82 -40.02
CA VAL A 70 -2.10 8.45 -40.83
C VAL A 70 -1.80 7.19 -41.66
N LYS A 71 -0.60 7.09 -42.24
CA LYS A 71 -0.20 5.90 -43.01
C LYS A 71 -0.16 4.64 -42.15
N SER A 72 0.40 4.70 -40.94
CA SER A 72 0.39 3.58 -39.99
C SER A 72 -1.03 3.16 -39.64
N ARG A 73 -1.92 4.11 -39.35
CA ARG A 73 -3.34 3.84 -39.07
C ARG A 73 -4.04 3.16 -40.24
N ILE A 74 -3.87 3.67 -41.48
CA ILE A 74 -4.40 3.05 -42.70
C ILE A 74 -3.89 1.61 -42.87
N GLN A 75 -2.64 1.34 -42.50
CA GLN A 75 -2.07 -0.02 -42.54
C GLN A 75 -2.67 -0.94 -41.47
N GLU A 76 -2.83 -0.46 -40.24
CA GLU A 76 -3.47 -1.18 -39.13
C GLU A 76 -4.92 -1.57 -39.45
N MET A 77 -5.65 -0.70 -40.16
CA MET A 77 -7.02 -0.95 -40.62
C MET A 77 -7.10 -1.94 -41.81
N GLY A 78 -5.98 -2.41 -42.35
CA GLY A 78 -5.95 -3.27 -43.54
C GLY A 78 -6.38 -2.56 -44.84
N ALA A 79 -6.36 -1.22 -44.85
CA ALA A 79 -6.86 -0.37 -45.93
C ALA A 79 -5.86 -0.12 -47.07
N GLY A 80 -4.71 -0.80 -47.02
CA GLY A 80 -3.60 -0.61 -47.96
C GLY A 80 -4.02 -0.90 -49.40
N GLY A 81 -4.19 0.15 -50.21
CA GLY A 81 -4.55 0.05 -51.63
C GLY A 81 -5.85 0.77 -52.01
N ASN A 82 -6.76 0.98 -51.06
CA ASN A 82 -8.01 1.74 -51.27
C ASN A 82 -7.89 3.20 -50.82
N ILE A 83 -7.06 3.46 -49.80
CA ILE A 83 -6.83 4.80 -49.24
C ILE A 83 -5.38 5.22 -49.47
N GLU A 84 -5.18 6.40 -50.05
CA GLU A 84 -3.87 7.01 -50.26
C GLU A 84 -3.82 8.37 -49.56
N TYR A 85 -2.84 8.56 -48.68
CA TYR A 85 -2.53 9.87 -48.08
C TYR A 85 -1.12 10.31 -48.49
N LYS A 86 -1.00 11.51 -49.07
CA LYS A 86 0.30 12.13 -49.42
C LYS A 86 0.33 13.60 -49.02
N TYR A 87 1.47 14.00 -48.49
CA TYR A 87 1.80 15.39 -48.21
C TYR A 87 2.80 15.91 -49.24
N TYR A 88 2.58 17.14 -49.70
CA TYR A 88 3.43 17.82 -50.68
C TYR A 88 3.87 19.19 -50.17
N TYR A 89 5.14 19.29 -49.79
CA TYR A 89 5.82 20.56 -49.60
C TYR A 89 6.22 21.13 -50.97
N LEU A 90 5.40 22.03 -51.52
CA LEU A 90 5.50 22.48 -52.91
C LEU A 90 6.87 23.06 -53.28
N PRO A 91 7.54 23.90 -52.45
CA PRO A 91 8.85 24.44 -52.79
C PRO A 91 9.91 23.36 -53.07
N SER A 92 9.88 22.22 -52.36
CA SER A 92 10.82 21.13 -52.59
C SER A 92 10.62 20.38 -53.91
N LEU A 93 9.43 20.40 -54.49
CA LEU A 93 9.15 19.69 -55.74
C LEU A 93 9.82 20.34 -56.95
N ALA A 94 10.17 21.63 -56.85
CA ALA A 94 10.78 22.40 -57.93
C ALA A 94 12.03 23.19 -57.49
N ASN A 95 12.71 22.72 -56.44
CA ASN A 95 13.95 23.31 -55.90
C ASN A 95 13.85 24.83 -55.70
N ILE A 96 12.82 25.27 -54.98
CA ILE A 96 12.58 26.67 -54.67
C ILE A 96 13.02 26.89 -53.22
N THR A 97 14.08 27.66 -53.04
CA THR A 97 14.62 28.03 -51.73
C THR A 97 14.26 29.47 -51.36
N GLN A 98 14.13 30.34 -52.35
CA GLN A 98 13.79 31.74 -52.20
C GLN A 98 12.78 32.22 -53.25
N VAL A 99 12.12 33.35 -53.01
CA VAL A 99 11.18 33.97 -53.96
C VAL A 99 11.89 34.38 -55.26
N SER A 100 13.16 34.79 -55.19
CA SER A 100 14.01 35.11 -56.35
C SER A 100 14.22 33.92 -57.29
N ASP A 101 14.07 32.68 -56.82
CA ASP A 101 14.15 31.49 -57.67
C ASP A 101 13.00 31.40 -58.69
N LEU A 102 12.00 32.28 -58.59
CA LEU A 102 10.83 32.40 -59.48
C LEU A 102 10.99 33.47 -60.57
N THR A 103 12.01 34.34 -60.47
CA THR A 103 12.13 35.57 -61.29
C THR A 103 13.17 35.48 -62.41
N SER A 104 13.78 34.31 -62.63
CA SER A 104 14.76 34.15 -63.71
C SER A 104 14.10 34.02 -65.09
N GLN A 105 14.79 34.52 -66.12
CA GLN A 105 14.32 34.42 -67.51
C GLN A 105 14.11 32.95 -67.95
N GLU A 106 15.00 32.04 -67.52
CA GLU A 106 14.86 30.60 -67.80
C GLU A 106 13.57 30.02 -67.21
N VAL A 107 13.19 30.43 -66.00
CA VAL A 107 11.92 30.00 -65.37
C VAL A 107 10.73 30.57 -66.14
N ALA A 108 10.78 31.84 -66.54
CA ALA A 108 9.73 32.47 -67.32
C ALA A 108 9.50 31.76 -68.67
N GLU A 109 10.58 31.45 -69.40
CA GLU A 109 10.52 30.71 -70.67
C GLU A 109 9.93 29.31 -70.48
N LYS A 110 10.43 28.53 -69.51
CA LYS A 110 9.90 27.18 -69.23
C LYS A 110 8.42 27.17 -68.85
N ILE A 111 7.96 28.17 -68.10
CA ILE A 111 6.56 28.27 -67.69
C ILE A 111 5.67 28.61 -68.91
N LYS A 112 6.12 29.52 -69.79
CA LYS A 112 5.38 29.91 -71.01
C LYS A 112 5.36 28.81 -72.07
N ASP A 113 6.45 28.04 -72.21
CA ASP A 113 6.53 26.94 -73.17
C ASP A 113 5.66 25.73 -72.79
N ARG A 114 5.15 25.69 -71.55
CA ARG A 114 4.28 24.62 -71.07
C ARG A 114 2.95 24.61 -71.83
N LYS A 115 2.65 23.50 -72.49
CA LYS A 115 1.42 23.33 -73.27
C LYS A 115 0.20 22.86 -72.48
N SER A 116 0.37 22.54 -71.18
CA SER A 116 -0.73 22.10 -70.33
C SER A 116 -1.40 23.28 -69.62
N GLU A 117 -2.72 23.29 -69.61
CA GLU A 117 -3.52 24.27 -68.85
C GLU A 117 -3.19 24.23 -67.34
N PRO A 118 -3.25 25.37 -66.61
CA PRO A 118 -3.58 26.71 -67.11
C PRO A 118 -2.44 27.35 -67.93
N LEU A 119 -2.71 27.76 -69.17
CA LEU A 119 -1.71 28.36 -70.05
C LEU A 119 -1.23 29.73 -69.54
N VAL A 120 0.06 30.02 -69.74
CA VAL A 120 0.67 31.31 -69.37
C VAL A 120 1.00 32.09 -70.63
N LYS A 121 0.37 33.26 -70.78
CA LYS A 121 0.73 34.22 -71.83
C LYS A 121 1.83 35.17 -71.35
N THR A 122 1.74 35.57 -70.08
CA THR A 122 2.65 36.52 -69.44
C THR A 122 3.10 35.97 -68.10
N TRP A 123 4.41 35.89 -67.88
CA TRP A 123 4.93 35.53 -66.57
C TRP A 123 5.07 36.77 -65.70
N TRP A 124 4.08 37.04 -64.85
CA TRP A 124 3.99 38.28 -64.09
C TRP A 124 5.21 38.56 -63.16
N MET A 125 6.02 37.56 -62.84
CA MET A 125 7.29 37.70 -62.11
C MET A 125 8.49 37.80 -63.07
N ASN A 126 8.80 39.01 -63.52
CA ASN A 126 9.98 39.34 -64.32
C ASN A 126 10.01 38.72 -65.73
N ASP A 127 8.93 38.86 -66.50
CA ASP A 127 8.97 38.67 -67.96
C ASP A 127 9.72 39.84 -68.63
N SER A 128 10.63 39.54 -69.55
CA SER A 128 11.39 40.56 -70.29
C SER A 128 10.46 41.36 -71.22
N GLY A 129 10.15 42.62 -70.87
CA GLY A 129 9.30 43.54 -71.65
C GLY A 129 8.30 44.33 -70.79
N ASP A 130 7.31 44.99 -71.42
CA ASP A 130 6.30 45.85 -70.77
C ASP A 130 5.22 45.11 -69.97
N PHE A 131 5.31 43.78 -69.83
CA PHE A 131 4.19 42.94 -69.37
C PHE A 131 4.37 42.29 -67.99
N GLY A 132 5.58 42.25 -67.41
CA GLY A 132 5.89 41.64 -66.11
C GLY A 132 6.38 42.65 -65.06
N LEU A 133 6.41 42.27 -63.78
CA LEU A 133 6.99 43.06 -62.68
C LEU A 133 8.34 42.46 -62.24
N SER A 134 9.38 43.30 -62.17
CA SER A 134 10.67 42.96 -61.57
C SER A 134 10.54 42.72 -60.07
N PHE A 135 11.56 42.09 -59.48
CA PHE A 135 11.54 41.82 -58.04
C PHE A 135 11.61 43.12 -57.20
N GLU A 136 12.36 44.13 -57.66
CA GLU A 136 12.36 45.45 -57.02
C GLU A 136 11.00 46.14 -57.11
N GLU A 137 10.29 46.06 -58.24
CA GLU A 137 8.92 46.57 -58.40
C GLU A 137 7.93 45.84 -57.49
N LEU A 138 8.10 44.53 -57.25
CA LEU A 138 7.26 43.80 -56.28
C LEU A 138 7.54 44.25 -54.84
N ARG A 139 8.81 44.54 -54.50
CA ARG A 139 9.20 45.08 -53.20
C ARG A 139 8.69 46.51 -52.97
N SER A 140 8.46 47.31 -54.01
CA SER A 140 7.80 48.62 -53.82
C SER A 140 6.30 48.49 -53.52
N ILE A 141 5.65 47.41 -53.94
CA ILE A 141 4.24 47.13 -53.65
C ILE A 141 4.06 46.55 -52.23
N ASP A 142 4.96 45.66 -51.79
CA ASP A 142 5.00 45.16 -50.41
C ASP A 142 6.46 45.17 -49.89
N PRO A 143 6.87 46.23 -49.16
CA PRO A 143 8.24 46.36 -48.62
C PRO A 143 8.68 45.22 -47.69
N PHE A 144 7.73 44.45 -47.17
CA PHE A 144 7.99 43.32 -46.28
C PHE A 144 8.03 41.98 -47.02
N LEU A 145 8.20 41.98 -48.35
CA LEU A 145 8.41 40.75 -49.12
C LEU A 145 9.76 40.12 -48.70
N ILE A 146 9.68 39.04 -47.93
CA ILE A 146 10.83 38.28 -47.43
C ILE A 146 11.28 37.28 -48.51
N ASP A 147 12.59 37.02 -48.59
CA ASP A 147 13.16 36.15 -49.62
C ASP A 147 12.96 34.66 -49.32
N ASP A 148 12.84 34.24 -48.05
CA ASP A 148 12.69 32.84 -47.64
C ASP A 148 11.23 32.38 -47.42
N PHE A 149 11.03 31.07 -47.32
CA PHE A 149 9.73 30.42 -47.05
C PHE A 149 9.60 29.91 -45.60
N GLY A 150 10.35 30.49 -44.66
CA GLY A 150 10.30 30.11 -43.25
C GLY A 150 8.93 30.35 -42.63
N GLY A 151 8.16 31.34 -43.09
CA GLY A 151 6.74 31.52 -42.72
C GLY A 151 5.78 31.26 -43.88
N GLY A 152 6.15 30.34 -44.78
CA GLY A 152 5.49 30.10 -46.06
C GLY A 152 5.52 31.34 -46.96
N VAL A 153 4.44 31.56 -47.71
CA VAL A 153 4.32 32.76 -48.56
C VAL A 153 3.86 34.02 -47.81
N HIS A 154 3.84 34.00 -46.47
CA HIS A 154 3.48 35.15 -45.63
C HIS A 154 2.19 35.89 -46.08
N ARG A 155 1.15 35.10 -46.42
CA ARG A 155 -0.16 35.58 -46.91
C ARG A 155 -0.16 36.24 -48.30
N ARG A 156 0.91 36.18 -49.08
CA ARG A 156 0.92 36.63 -50.50
C ARG A 156 0.42 35.53 -51.43
N ARG A 157 -0.83 35.67 -51.89
CA ARG A 157 -1.53 34.69 -52.76
C ARG A 157 -0.84 34.49 -54.11
N ALA A 158 -0.38 35.57 -54.73
CA ALA A 158 0.28 35.53 -56.03
C ALA A 158 1.56 34.66 -55.99
N ILE A 159 2.34 34.73 -54.91
CA ILE A 159 3.58 33.95 -54.76
C ILE A 159 3.28 32.44 -54.73
N SER A 160 2.22 32.02 -54.04
CA SER A 160 1.76 30.61 -54.06
C SER A 160 1.38 30.15 -55.46
N LYS A 161 0.68 31.01 -56.23
CA LYS A 161 0.39 30.75 -57.64
C LYS A 161 1.69 30.59 -58.43
N ALA A 162 2.68 31.46 -58.23
CA ALA A 162 3.95 31.32 -58.94
C ALA A 162 4.71 30.02 -58.61
N ILE A 163 4.78 29.66 -57.33
CA ILE A 163 5.31 28.36 -56.87
C ILE A 163 4.60 27.21 -57.59
N PHE A 164 3.27 27.23 -57.61
CA PHE A 164 2.47 26.20 -58.27
C PHE A 164 2.81 26.05 -59.76
N TYR A 165 2.96 27.16 -60.50
CA TYR A 165 3.30 27.11 -61.93
C TYR A 165 4.73 26.60 -62.19
N LYS A 166 5.69 26.93 -61.32
CA LYS A 166 7.03 26.34 -61.37
C LYS A 166 6.99 24.83 -61.05
N VAL A 167 6.19 24.41 -60.08
CA VAL A 167 5.96 22.98 -59.78
C VAL A 167 5.31 22.25 -60.96
N LEU A 168 4.34 22.84 -61.64
CA LEU A 168 3.75 22.21 -62.83
C LEU A 168 4.72 22.09 -64.01
N SER A 169 5.68 23.02 -64.15
CA SER A 169 6.66 22.97 -65.25
C SER A 169 7.86 22.06 -64.96
N GLN A 170 8.30 21.95 -63.70
CA GLN A 170 9.54 21.25 -63.34
C GLN A 170 9.34 20.09 -62.36
N GLY A 171 8.28 20.10 -61.55
CA GLY A 171 8.06 19.18 -60.43
C GLY A 171 7.26 17.91 -60.75
N GLN A 172 6.81 17.71 -62.00
CA GLN A 172 6.14 16.47 -62.40
C GLN A 172 7.05 15.23 -62.25
N ALA A 173 8.34 15.37 -62.60
CA ALA A 173 9.33 14.31 -62.38
C ALA A 173 9.64 14.07 -60.88
N SER A 174 9.45 15.11 -60.06
CA SER A 174 9.67 15.10 -58.60
C SER A 174 8.48 14.54 -57.81
N GLY A 175 7.43 14.05 -58.49
CA GLY A 175 6.33 13.33 -57.85
C GLY A 175 5.08 14.14 -57.52
N PHE A 176 4.85 15.30 -58.17
CA PHE A 176 3.57 16.02 -58.08
C PHE A 176 2.38 15.08 -58.43
N PRO A 177 1.23 15.15 -57.74
CA PRO A 177 0.16 14.16 -57.91
C PRO A 177 -0.43 14.14 -59.32
N THR A 178 -0.69 12.92 -59.79
CA THR A 178 -1.53 12.68 -60.96
C THR A 178 -2.99 12.54 -60.55
N PHE A 179 -3.89 13.17 -61.28
CA PHE A 179 -5.33 13.08 -61.03
C PHE A 179 -5.96 12.06 -61.99
N PRO A 180 -6.70 11.05 -61.50
CA PRO A 180 -7.34 10.07 -62.38
C PRO A 180 -8.46 10.70 -63.21
N SER A 181 -8.74 10.17 -64.39
CA SER A 181 -9.77 10.69 -65.30
C SER A 181 -11.20 10.59 -64.75
N THR A 182 -11.45 9.73 -63.76
CA THR A 182 -12.77 9.54 -63.13
C THR A 182 -12.76 9.91 -61.65
N GLY A 183 -13.92 10.26 -61.09
CA GLY A 183 -14.10 10.51 -59.66
C GLY A 183 -14.27 11.99 -59.29
N THR A 184 -14.81 12.22 -58.10
CA THR A 184 -15.09 13.58 -57.57
C THR A 184 -13.85 14.15 -56.89
N THR A 185 -13.64 15.45 -57.02
CA THR A 185 -12.53 16.17 -56.38
C THR A 185 -13.10 17.20 -55.41
N ALA A 186 -12.73 17.14 -54.13
CA ALA A 186 -13.01 18.15 -53.12
C ALA A 186 -11.75 18.96 -52.83
N LEU A 187 -11.84 20.29 -52.93
CA LEU A 187 -10.81 21.22 -52.52
C LEU A 187 -11.23 21.84 -51.18
N ILE A 188 -10.36 21.78 -50.18
CA ILE A 188 -10.58 22.35 -48.85
C ILE A 188 -9.56 23.46 -48.65
N VAL A 189 -10.03 24.70 -48.46
CA VAL A 189 -9.19 25.90 -48.45
C VAL A 189 -9.61 26.89 -47.38
N GLY A 190 -8.62 27.57 -46.78
CA GLY A 190 -8.88 28.79 -46.01
C GLY A 190 -8.71 30.03 -46.90
N LEU A 191 -9.74 30.88 -47.00
CA LEU A 191 -9.74 32.04 -47.89
C LEU A 191 -8.78 33.16 -47.43
N GLY A 192 -8.48 33.24 -46.13
CA GLY A 192 -7.46 34.14 -45.59
C GLY A 192 -6.01 33.63 -45.74
N GLY A 193 -5.82 32.38 -46.15
CA GLY A 193 -4.50 31.75 -46.33
C GLY A 193 -3.69 32.34 -47.47
N GLY A 194 -2.36 32.26 -47.44
CA GLY A 194 -1.52 32.59 -48.62
C GLY A 194 -1.46 31.43 -49.63
N THR A 195 -1.20 30.21 -49.14
CA THR A 195 -1.14 28.99 -49.97
C THR A 195 -2.53 28.58 -50.47
N GLY A 196 -3.46 28.33 -49.54
CA GLY A 196 -4.79 27.79 -49.84
C GLY A 196 -5.58 28.65 -50.82
N SER A 197 -5.80 29.92 -50.47
CA SER A 197 -6.51 30.87 -51.33
C SER A 197 -5.71 31.25 -52.60
N GLY A 198 -4.40 30.98 -52.62
CA GLY A 198 -3.49 31.39 -53.69
C GLY A 198 -3.41 30.42 -54.87
N MET A 199 -3.79 29.16 -54.71
CA MET A 199 -3.61 28.15 -55.78
C MET A 199 -4.90 27.45 -56.23
N PHE A 200 -5.98 27.50 -55.44
CA PHE A 200 -7.12 26.60 -55.64
C PHE A 200 -7.82 26.78 -57.00
N ILE A 201 -7.84 28.00 -57.56
CA ILE A 201 -8.40 28.28 -58.88
C ILE A 201 -7.58 27.59 -59.97
N ASP A 202 -6.26 27.82 -59.98
CA ASP A 202 -5.39 27.25 -61.01
C ASP A 202 -5.22 25.74 -60.87
N LEU A 203 -5.24 25.22 -59.64
CA LEU A 203 -5.25 23.78 -59.40
C LEU A 203 -6.54 23.15 -59.93
N ALA A 204 -7.69 23.80 -59.73
CA ALA A 204 -8.94 23.32 -60.31
C ALA A 204 -8.92 23.36 -61.85
N ARG A 205 -8.35 24.39 -62.48
CA ARG A 205 -8.14 24.45 -63.94
C ARG A 205 -7.24 23.30 -64.42
N TYR A 206 -6.12 23.08 -63.75
CA TYR A 206 -5.21 21.97 -64.04
C TYR A 206 -5.93 20.61 -63.96
N ILE A 207 -6.69 20.37 -62.88
CA ILE A 207 -7.45 19.13 -62.70
C ILE A 207 -8.51 18.96 -63.79
N ARG A 208 -9.24 20.01 -64.12
CA ARG A 208 -10.25 19.98 -65.19
C ARG A 208 -9.62 19.71 -66.55
N ALA A 209 -8.46 20.29 -66.85
CA ALA A 209 -7.75 20.02 -68.09
C ALA A 209 -7.29 18.55 -68.21
N LEU A 210 -6.93 17.91 -67.09
CA LEU A 210 -6.57 16.49 -67.06
C LEU A 210 -7.79 15.55 -67.12
N LYS A 211 -8.89 15.89 -66.43
CA LYS A 211 -10.08 15.03 -66.29
C LYS A 211 -11.16 15.28 -67.34
N GLY A 212 -11.13 16.43 -68.02
CA GLY A 212 -12.16 16.91 -68.94
C GLY A 212 -13.24 17.77 -68.26
N GLU A 213 -14.07 18.44 -69.08
CA GLU A 213 -15.11 19.39 -68.64
C GLU A 213 -16.21 18.78 -67.76
N SER A 214 -16.43 17.48 -67.83
CA SER A 214 -17.42 16.77 -66.99
C SER A 214 -16.93 16.50 -65.56
N SER A 215 -15.66 16.82 -65.27
CA SER A 215 -15.05 16.66 -63.95
C SER A 215 -15.87 17.35 -62.85
N GLN A 216 -16.11 16.63 -61.76
CA GLN A 216 -16.80 17.16 -60.58
C GLN A 216 -15.76 17.71 -59.60
N ILE A 217 -15.66 19.04 -59.53
CA ILE A 217 -14.75 19.77 -58.64
C ILE A 217 -15.57 20.63 -57.68
N TRP A 218 -15.48 20.32 -56.39
CA TRP A 218 -16.27 20.95 -55.33
C TRP A 218 -15.32 21.72 -54.41
N LEU A 219 -15.66 22.97 -54.10
CA LEU A 219 -14.85 23.84 -53.26
C LEU A 219 -15.51 23.97 -51.89
N PHE A 220 -14.79 23.58 -50.84
CA PHE A 220 -15.12 23.83 -49.45
C PHE A 220 -14.16 24.92 -48.96
N ALA A 221 -14.70 26.12 -48.74
CA ALA A 221 -13.94 27.29 -48.40
C ALA A 221 -14.31 27.80 -47.01
N VAL A 222 -13.28 28.01 -46.19
CA VAL A 222 -13.40 28.55 -44.84
C VAL A 222 -13.16 30.06 -44.88
N ILE A 223 -14.15 30.82 -44.41
CA ILE A 223 -14.08 32.28 -44.28
C ILE A 223 -13.39 32.58 -42.94
N PRO A 224 -12.31 33.39 -42.93
CA PRO A 224 -11.59 33.74 -41.69
C PRO A 224 -12.43 34.66 -40.79
N THR A 225 -11.93 34.97 -39.60
CA THR A 225 -12.60 35.93 -38.71
C THR A 225 -12.22 37.38 -39.08
N THR A 226 -13.07 38.34 -38.75
CA THR A 226 -12.75 39.78 -38.85
C THR A 226 -11.74 40.25 -37.79
N LYS A 227 -11.34 39.38 -36.86
CA LYS A 227 -10.34 39.67 -35.83
C LYS A 227 -8.93 39.20 -36.20
N GLU A 228 -8.79 38.47 -37.31
CA GLU A 228 -7.50 38.15 -37.90
C GLU A 228 -6.85 39.40 -38.56
N GLY A 229 -5.57 39.29 -38.95
CA GLY A 229 -4.81 40.41 -39.50
C GLY A 229 -5.33 40.91 -40.85
N GLU A 230 -4.99 42.15 -41.21
CA GLU A 230 -5.43 42.79 -42.45
C GLU A 230 -5.10 41.97 -43.70
N LYS A 231 -3.96 41.27 -43.74
CA LYS A 231 -3.58 40.43 -44.88
C LYS A 231 -4.51 39.23 -45.06
N GLU A 232 -4.94 38.60 -43.97
CA GLU A 232 -5.92 37.51 -43.99
C GLU A 232 -7.29 38.01 -44.47
N GLN A 233 -7.72 39.19 -44.00
CA GLN A 233 -8.97 39.83 -44.43
C GLN A 233 -8.94 40.21 -45.92
N LEU A 234 -7.85 40.84 -46.37
CA LEU A 234 -7.63 41.22 -47.77
C LEU A 234 -7.67 40.00 -48.70
N ASN A 235 -7.00 38.91 -48.30
CA ASN A 235 -7.02 37.65 -49.03
C ASN A 235 -8.44 37.11 -49.19
N ALA A 236 -9.22 37.10 -48.11
CA ALA A 236 -10.58 36.61 -48.14
C ALA A 236 -11.49 37.47 -49.02
N ALA A 237 -11.41 38.80 -48.92
CA ALA A 237 -12.16 39.70 -49.79
C ALA A 237 -11.82 39.48 -51.27
N ILE A 238 -10.53 39.49 -51.64
CA ILE A 238 -10.14 39.30 -53.04
C ILE A 238 -10.56 37.91 -53.52
N ALA A 239 -10.30 36.84 -52.75
CA ALA A 239 -10.67 35.48 -53.15
C ALA A 239 -12.18 35.32 -53.38
N LEU A 240 -13.02 35.93 -52.53
CA LEU A 240 -14.47 35.91 -52.70
C LEU A 240 -14.92 36.71 -53.92
N THR A 241 -14.31 37.87 -54.19
CA THR A 241 -14.60 38.67 -55.41
C THR A 241 -14.19 37.95 -56.68
N GLU A 242 -13.04 37.27 -56.66
CA GLU A 242 -12.57 36.43 -57.76
C GLU A 242 -13.47 35.22 -57.98
N LEU A 243 -13.99 34.61 -56.92
CA LEU A 243 -14.94 33.50 -57.02
C LEU A 243 -16.27 33.91 -57.68
N GLU A 244 -16.83 35.08 -57.33
CA GLU A 244 -18.05 35.57 -57.98
C GLU A 244 -17.80 35.86 -59.46
N TYR A 245 -16.73 36.60 -59.79
CA TYR A 245 -16.37 36.88 -61.18
C TYR A 245 -16.10 35.58 -61.96
N LEU A 246 -15.37 34.63 -61.35
CA LEU A 246 -15.09 33.33 -61.95
C LEU A 246 -16.40 32.61 -62.22
N ASN A 247 -17.32 32.49 -61.27
CA ASN A 247 -18.54 31.71 -61.47
C ASN A 247 -19.46 32.28 -62.57
N LEU A 248 -19.45 33.60 -62.79
CA LEU A 248 -20.18 34.26 -63.88
C LEU A 248 -19.58 33.96 -65.26
N ASN A 249 -18.25 33.86 -65.37
CA ASN A 249 -17.53 33.84 -66.64
C ASN A 249 -16.91 32.47 -67.00
N GLU A 250 -16.58 31.66 -65.98
CA GLU A 250 -15.93 30.35 -66.06
C GLU A 250 -16.50 29.44 -64.95
N ARG A 251 -17.38 28.50 -65.32
CA ARG A 251 -18.01 27.55 -64.39
C ARG A 251 -17.05 26.46 -63.90
N LEU A 252 -16.02 26.87 -63.16
CA LEU A 252 -14.91 26.00 -62.74
C LEU A 252 -15.28 25.06 -61.59
N PHE A 253 -16.08 25.52 -60.65
CA PHE A 253 -16.54 24.73 -59.51
C PHE A 253 -17.99 24.32 -59.71
N ASN A 254 -18.30 23.04 -59.46
CA ASN A 254 -19.68 22.58 -59.47
C ASN A 254 -20.44 23.09 -58.25
N HIS A 255 -19.74 23.29 -57.13
CA HIS A 255 -20.27 23.77 -55.86
C HIS A 255 -19.22 24.60 -55.13
N ILE A 256 -19.64 25.72 -54.53
CA ILE A 256 -18.84 26.55 -53.63
C ILE A 256 -19.56 26.56 -52.28
N ILE A 257 -19.03 25.79 -51.34
CA ILE A 257 -19.53 25.64 -49.98
C ILE A 257 -18.70 26.56 -49.09
N LEU A 258 -19.36 27.46 -48.38
CA LEU A 258 -18.76 28.43 -47.47
C LEU A 258 -19.12 28.07 -46.04
N THR A 259 -18.11 27.98 -45.17
CA THR A 259 -18.29 27.87 -43.73
C THR A 259 -17.47 28.97 -43.04
N SER A 260 -17.97 29.49 -41.92
CA SER A 260 -17.42 30.70 -41.29
C SER A 260 -16.73 30.38 -39.98
N LEU A 261 -15.47 30.80 -39.82
CA LEU A 261 -14.78 30.84 -38.53
C LEU A 261 -15.20 32.06 -37.69
N GLY A 262 -15.93 33.02 -38.28
CA GLY A 262 -16.36 34.25 -37.61
C GLY A 262 -16.90 34.05 -36.19
N PRO A 263 -17.75 33.03 -35.94
CA PRO A 263 -18.28 32.73 -34.61
C PRO A 263 -17.24 32.43 -33.52
N THR A 264 -16.08 31.87 -33.87
CA THR A 264 -15.00 31.56 -32.91
C THR A 264 -14.32 32.82 -32.36
N GLY A 265 -14.38 33.93 -33.10
CA GLY A 265 -13.63 35.15 -32.77
C GLY A 265 -12.11 34.93 -32.63
N TYR A 266 -11.55 33.92 -33.30
CA TYR A 266 -10.13 33.62 -33.34
C TYR A 266 -9.29 34.81 -33.81
N LYS A 267 -8.13 35.00 -33.18
CA LYS A 267 -7.13 36.02 -33.51
C LYS A 267 -5.78 35.37 -33.78
N LYS A 268 -5.05 35.92 -34.75
CA LYS A 268 -3.72 35.44 -35.10
C LYS A 268 -2.73 35.65 -33.95
N GLY A 269 -1.99 34.59 -33.60
CA GLY A 269 -0.95 34.63 -32.55
C GLY A 269 -1.46 34.29 -31.14
N GLU A 270 -2.76 34.07 -30.96
CA GLU A 270 -3.31 33.45 -29.76
C GLU A 270 -3.24 31.92 -29.88
N GLU A 271 -3.11 31.21 -28.75
CA GLU A 271 -3.36 29.76 -28.70
C GLU A 271 -4.78 29.49 -29.24
N ALA A 272 -4.91 28.43 -30.03
CA ALA A 272 -6.20 28.07 -30.60
C ALA A 272 -7.21 27.84 -29.46
N LYS A 273 -8.26 28.67 -29.44
CA LYS A 273 -9.34 28.53 -28.47
C LYS A 273 -10.07 27.22 -28.68
N VAL A 274 -10.74 26.73 -27.65
CA VAL A 274 -11.53 25.50 -27.68
C VAL A 274 -12.50 25.49 -28.87
N GLU A 275 -13.14 26.63 -29.17
CA GLU A 275 -14.11 26.76 -30.26
C GLU A 275 -13.49 26.53 -31.65
N VAL A 276 -12.19 26.78 -31.84
CA VAL A 276 -11.49 26.51 -33.10
C VAL A 276 -11.25 25.01 -33.27
N HIS A 277 -10.90 24.32 -32.18
CA HIS A 277 -10.77 22.86 -32.19
C HIS A 277 -12.12 22.16 -32.38
N GLU A 278 -13.19 22.70 -31.81
CA GLU A 278 -14.55 22.22 -32.06
C GLU A 278 -14.97 22.44 -33.52
N PHE A 279 -14.65 23.60 -34.11
CA PHE A 279 -14.88 23.88 -35.53
C PHE A 279 -14.15 22.86 -36.43
N ASP A 280 -12.86 22.65 -36.15
CA ASP A 280 -12.02 21.68 -36.87
C ASP A 280 -12.63 20.26 -36.80
N SER A 281 -13.13 19.87 -35.62
CA SER A 281 -13.73 18.55 -35.37
C SER A 281 -15.09 18.37 -36.04
N MET A 282 -15.89 19.44 -36.20
CA MET A 282 -17.20 19.34 -36.86
C MET A 282 -17.13 19.38 -38.40
N PHE A 283 -16.07 19.96 -38.98
CA PHE A 283 -15.94 20.13 -40.43
C PHE A 283 -16.04 18.83 -41.25
N PRO A 284 -15.49 17.68 -40.82
CA PRO A 284 -15.67 16.41 -41.51
C PRO A 284 -17.15 16.07 -41.77
N HIS A 285 -18.06 16.45 -40.87
CA HIS A 285 -19.50 16.27 -41.06
C HIS A 285 -20.06 17.20 -42.15
N ILE A 286 -19.60 18.46 -42.26
CA ILE A 286 -19.96 19.34 -43.38
C ILE A 286 -19.56 18.69 -44.72
N LEU A 287 -18.35 18.15 -44.79
CA LEU A 287 -17.82 17.50 -45.98
C LEU A 287 -18.65 16.27 -46.37
N THR A 288 -18.83 15.32 -45.45
CA THR A 288 -19.53 14.05 -45.73
C THR A 288 -21.02 14.26 -45.98
N ASN A 289 -21.65 15.14 -45.23
CA ASN A 289 -23.10 15.36 -45.29
C ASN A 289 -23.49 16.10 -46.57
N PHE A 290 -22.61 16.96 -47.10
CA PHE A 290 -22.83 17.58 -48.42
C PHE A 290 -22.74 16.55 -49.56
N PHE A 291 -21.83 15.57 -49.49
CA PHE A 291 -21.82 14.46 -50.45
C PHE A 291 -23.08 13.61 -50.34
N HIS A 292 -23.52 13.34 -49.11
CA HIS A 292 -24.71 12.53 -48.85
C HIS A 292 -25.95 13.13 -49.50
N ILE A 293 -26.23 14.42 -49.29
CA ILE A 293 -27.42 15.05 -49.87
C ILE A 293 -27.35 15.14 -51.40
N LYS A 294 -26.17 15.37 -51.99
CA LYS A 294 -26.03 15.46 -53.45
C LYS A 294 -26.26 14.15 -54.18
N LYS A 295 -25.91 13.02 -53.55
CA LYS A 295 -26.06 11.69 -54.15
C LYS A 295 -27.29 10.94 -53.67
N GLY A 296 -27.87 11.34 -52.54
CA GLY A 296 -29.17 10.88 -52.09
C GLY A 296 -30.32 11.62 -52.75
N ASP A 297 -31.52 11.46 -52.21
CA ASP A 297 -32.76 12.04 -52.75
C ASP A 297 -32.89 13.56 -52.53
N ILE A 298 -31.88 14.22 -51.94
CA ILE A 298 -31.95 15.59 -51.40
C ILE A 298 -31.15 16.55 -52.28
N ASN A 299 -31.72 16.90 -53.43
CA ASN A 299 -30.97 17.64 -54.43
C ASN A 299 -30.98 19.17 -54.22
N LEU A 300 -29.97 19.69 -53.50
CA LEU A 300 -29.66 21.14 -53.44
C LEU A 300 -29.07 21.69 -54.77
N SER A 301 -28.94 20.90 -55.84
CA SER A 301 -28.27 21.37 -57.08
C SER A 301 -29.19 22.12 -58.04
N ASP A 302 -30.50 21.99 -57.90
CA ASP A 302 -31.46 22.75 -58.73
C ASP A 302 -31.45 24.25 -58.41
N SER A 303 -30.87 24.65 -57.27
CA SER A 303 -30.76 26.04 -56.83
C SER A 303 -29.44 26.69 -57.25
N LYS A 304 -28.76 26.12 -58.27
CA LYS A 304 -27.52 26.65 -58.84
C LYS A 304 -27.81 27.81 -59.77
N HIS A 305 -27.33 28.98 -59.38
CA HIS A 305 -27.36 30.15 -60.23
C HIS A 305 -25.94 30.72 -60.46
N LEU A 306 -25.79 31.65 -61.40
CA LEU A 306 -24.50 32.21 -61.82
C LEU A 306 -24.01 33.26 -60.81
N TYR A 307 -24.91 34.14 -60.36
CA TYR A 307 -24.63 35.16 -59.35
C TYR A 307 -24.84 34.59 -57.94
N SER A 308 -26.03 34.04 -57.66
CA SER A 308 -26.35 33.43 -56.37
C SER A 308 -25.88 31.97 -56.26
N SER A 309 -24.56 31.79 -56.20
CA SER A 309 -23.89 30.49 -56.34
C SER A 309 -23.38 29.85 -55.05
N PHE A 310 -23.31 30.62 -53.95
CA PHE A 310 -22.76 30.14 -52.70
C PHE A 310 -23.76 29.27 -51.92
N VAL A 311 -23.22 28.24 -51.27
CA VAL A 311 -23.93 27.41 -50.28
C VAL A 311 -23.28 27.67 -48.93
N PHE A 312 -24.04 28.16 -47.94
CA PHE A 312 -23.53 28.33 -46.59
C PHE A 312 -23.77 27.06 -45.77
N ALA A 313 -22.82 26.71 -44.92
CA ALA A 313 -22.87 25.52 -44.09
C ALA A 313 -22.34 25.78 -42.67
N ASP A 314 -23.04 25.21 -41.69
CA ASP A 314 -22.57 25.06 -40.31
C ASP A 314 -22.90 23.67 -39.78
N ALA A 315 -22.17 23.21 -38.77
CA ALA A 315 -22.45 21.93 -38.10
C ALA A 315 -22.28 22.02 -36.59
N HIS A 316 -22.95 21.11 -35.89
CA HIS A 316 -22.86 20.96 -34.45
C HIS A 316 -22.86 19.46 -34.10
N VAL A 317 -22.01 19.05 -33.16
CA VAL A 317 -21.90 17.66 -32.71
C VAL A 317 -22.47 17.54 -31.30
N ILE A 318 -23.44 16.66 -31.10
CA ILE A 318 -23.92 16.25 -29.78
C ILE A 318 -23.19 14.97 -29.40
N GLU A 319 -22.31 15.02 -28.41
CA GLU A 319 -21.54 13.90 -27.89
C GLU A 319 -22.28 13.29 -26.70
N TYR A 320 -22.54 11.98 -26.74
CA TYR A 320 -23.01 11.22 -25.60
C TYR A 320 -21.79 10.62 -24.87
N PRO A 321 -21.40 11.08 -23.66
CA PRO A 321 -20.07 10.83 -23.11
C PRO A 321 -19.90 9.45 -22.47
N VAL A 322 -20.10 8.41 -23.29
CA VAL A 322 -19.91 7.01 -22.89
C VAL A 322 -18.46 6.68 -22.65
N ASP A 323 -17.54 7.20 -23.45
CA ASP A 323 -16.12 6.86 -23.30
C ASP A 323 -15.55 7.41 -21.98
N GLU A 324 -16.01 8.59 -21.55
CA GLU A 324 -15.71 9.14 -20.23
C GLU A 324 -16.28 8.24 -19.11
N LEU A 325 -17.52 7.77 -19.26
CA LEU A 325 -18.13 6.84 -18.32
C LEU A 325 -17.47 5.45 -18.30
N LYS A 326 -17.00 4.94 -19.44
CA LYS A 326 -16.19 3.70 -19.51
C LYS A 326 -14.88 3.87 -18.77
N ALA A 327 -14.20 5.01 -18.95
CA ALA A 327 -12.97 5.32 -18.23
C ALA A 327 -13.22 5.38 -16.71
N LEU A 328 -14.32 6.01 -16.29
CA LEU A 328 -14.76 6.04 -14.89
C LEU A 328 -15.06 4.63 -14.34
N LYS A 329 -15.82 3.80 -15.07
CA LYS A 329 -16.10 2.41 -14.68
C LYS A 329 -14.81 1.60 -14.53
N LYS A 330 -13.90 1.69 -15.50
CA LYS A 330 -12.61 0.99 -15.45
C LYS A 330 -11.78 1.43 -14.24
N GLN A 331 -11.74 2.73 -13.94
CA GLN A 331 -11.03 3.21 -12.75
C GLN A 331 -11.68 2.71 -11.45
N TYR A 332 -13.02 2.64 -11.44
CA TYR A 332 -13.73 2.08 -10.29
C TYR A 332 -13.43 0.58 -10.11
N GLU A 333 -13.34 -0.18 -11.19
CA GLU A 333 -12.88 -1.58 -11.17
C GLU A 333 -11.47 -1.71 -10.59
N GLU A 334 -10.53 -0.83 -10.96
CA GLU A 334 -9.19 -0.80 -10.37
C GLU A 334 -9.25 -0.51 -8.86
N VAL A 335 -10.10 0.41 -8.40
CA VAL A 335 -10.30 0.66 -6.95
C VAL A 335 -10.81 -0.58 -6.22
N ILE A 336 -11.72 -1.34 -6.84
CA ILE A 336 -12.24 -2.61 -6.29
C ILE A 336 -11.12 -3.66 -6.19
N LEU A 337 -10.34 -3.82 -7.26
CA LEU A 337 -9.21 -4.78 -7.30
C LEU A 337 -8.15 -4.45 -6.25
N GLU A 338 -7.82 -3.18 -6.07
CA GLU A 338 -6.88 -2.73 -5.03
C GLU A 338 -7.44 -3.01 -3.62
N LEU A 339 -8.74 -2.79 -3.38
CA LEU A 339 -9.38 -3.15 -2.10
C LEU A 339 -9.38 -4.67 -1.86
N GLU A 340 -9.59 -5.48 -2.89
CA GLU A 340 -9.50 -6.94 -2.83
C GLU A 340 -8.10 -7.39 -2.41
N ALA A 341 -7.06 -6.84 -3.06
CA ALA A 341 -5.67 -7.12 -2.74
C ALA A 341 -5.29 -6.68 -1.31
N ILE A 342 -5.76 -5.51 -0.87
CA ILE A 342 -5.63 -5.03 0.52
C ILE A 342 -6.24 -6.02 1.50
N THR A 343 -7.46 -6.48 1.21
CA THR A 343 -8.24 -7.39 2.07
C THR A 343 -7.54 -8.74 2.21
N ALA A 344 -7.11 -9.33 1.09
CA ALA A 344 -6.38 -10.59 1.07
C ALA A 344 -5.06 -10.49 1.86
N THR A 345 -4.27 -9.43 1.62
CA THR A 345 -2.99 -9.22 2.29
C THR A 345 -3.16 -9.00 3.80
N ARG A 346 -4.21 -8.28 4.21
CA ARG A 346 -4.54 -8.07 5.63
C ARG A 346 -4.89 -9.37 6.33
N LYS A 347 -5.66 -10.26 5.68
CA LYS A 347 -5.96 -11.59 6.22
C LYS A 347 -4.70 -12.40 6.49
N GLU A 348 -3.72 -12.36 5.60
CA GLU A 348 -2.45 -13.07 5.78
C GLU A 348 -1.63 -12.54 6.97
N ILE A 349 -1.59 -11.22 7.16
CA ILE A 349 -0.95 -10.61 8.34
C ILE A 349 -1.68 -11.01 9.62
N ASN A 350 -3.01 -10.92 9.64
CA ASN A 350 -3.83 -11.31 10.79
C ASN A 350 -3.62 -12.78 11.15
N ARG A 351 -3.63 -13.67 10.14
CA ARG A 351 -3.41 -15.11 10.31
C ARG A 351 -2.05 -15.41 10.96
N SER A 352 -1.00 -14.73 10.52
CA SER A 352 0.36 -14.93 11.02
C SER A 352 0.48 -14.50 12.50
N VAL A 353 -0.05 -13.32 12.84
CA VAL A 353 -0.05 -12.82 14.22
C VAL A 353 -0.93 -13.68 15.13
N LYS A 354 -2.12 -14.07 14.67
CA LYS A 354 -3.05 -14.94 15.41
C LYS A 354 -2.40 -16.29 15.73
N THR A 355 -1.74 -16.90 14.76
CA THR A 355 -1.03 -18.18 14.93
C THR A 355 0.04 -18.08 16.02
N LEU A 356 0.80 -16.99 16.04
CA LEU A 356 1.78 -16.73 17.10
C LEU A 356 1.10 -16.64 18.47
N LEU A 357 0.08 -15.77 18.60
CA LEU A 357 -0.60 -15.56 19.89
C LEU A 357 -1.26 -16.84 20.42
N ASP A 358 -1.87 -17.63 19.54
CA ASP A 358 -2.48 -18.92 19.88
C ASP A 358 -1.41 -19.93 20.32
N SER A 359 -0.28 -20.01 19.62
CA SER A 359 0.83 -20.91 19.98
C SER A 359 1.46 -20.62 21.36
N GLN A 360 1.34 -19.39 21.85
CA GLN A 360 1.91 -18.93 23.11
C GLN A 360 0.85 -18.84 24.24
N ASN A 361 -0.38 -19.28 23.99
CA ASN A 361 -1.51 -19.17 24.93
C ASN A 361 -1.77 -17.72 25.43
N LEU A 362 -1.52 -16.73 24.58
CA LEU A 362 -1.71 -15.31 24.90
C LEU A 362 -3.17 -14.89 24.60
N PHE A 363 -4.03 -15.07 25.60
CA PHE A 363 -5.48 -14.80 25.49
C PHE A 363 -5.96 -13.59 26.30
N ARG A 364 -5.09 -12.95 27.08
CA ARG A 364 -5.44 -11.76 27.85
C ARG A 364 -5.82 -10.62 26.90
N GLU A 365 -6.98 -10.03 27.09
CA GLU A 365 -7.46 -8.89 26.29
C GLU A 365 -7.46 -7.61 27.13
N VAL A 366 -6.88 -6.54 26.58
CA VAL A 366 -6.89 -5.19 27.16
C VAL A 366 -7.31 -4.20 26.08
N PRO A 367 -8.09 -3.14 26.41
CA PRO A 367 -8.43 -2.09 25.45
C PRO A 367 -7.16 -1.44 24.86
N PRO A 368 -7.01 -1.40 23.52
CA PRO A 368 -5.87 -0.75 22.86
C PRO A 368 -5.86 0.78 23.06
N THR A 369 -4.79 1.43 22.59
CA THR A 369 -4.66 2.89 22.73
C THR A 369 -5.65 3.63 21.82
N ARG A 370 -5.92 4.91 22.12
CA ARG A 370 -6.74 5.76 21.25
C ARG A 370 -6.20 5.83 19.81
N ALA A 371 -4.87 5.86 19.64
CA ALA A 371 -4.25 5.88 18.32
C ALA A 371 -4.51 4.58 17.52
N ASP A 372 -4.67 3.44 18.20
CA ASP A 372 -5.04 2.17 17.58
C ASP A 372 -6.51 2.17 17.15
N SER A 373 -7.40 2.77 17.96
CA SER A 373 -8.80 2.99 17.59
C SER A 373 -8.93 3.88 16.34
N GLU A 374 -8.19 4.99 16.28
CA GLU A 374 -8.20 5.90 15.12
C GLU A 374 -7.67 5.19 13.85
N TYR A 375 -6.71 4.30 13.99
CA TYR A 375 -6.25 3.47 12.87
C TYR A 375 -7.38 2.58 12.34
N ILE A 376 -8.12 1.87 13.20
CA ILE A 376 -9.25 1.03 12.76
C ILE A 376 -10.37 1.87 12.12
N LYS A 377 -10.65 3.06 12.66
CA LYS A 377 -11.59 4.02 12.05
C LYS A 377 -11.14 4.45 10.65
N LYS A 378 -9.85 4.75 10.48
CA LYS A 378 -9.27 5.08 9.17
C LYS A 378 -9.42 3.91 8.17
N GLU A 379 -9.14 2.69 8.62
CA GLU A 379 -9.28 1.49 7.78
C GLU A 379 -10.72 1.28 7.34
N TYR A 380 -11.69 1.40 8.25
CA TYR A 380 -13.11 1.41 7.90
C TYR A 380 -13.43 2.52 6.89
N GLY A 381 -12.93 3.73 7.13
CA GLY A 381 -13.13 4.87 6.23
C GLY A 381 -12.59 4.63 4.82
N ASN A 382 -11.59 3.77 4.63
CA ASN A 382 -11.12 3.38 3.30
C ASN A 382 -12.13 2.47 2.59
N VAL A 383 -12.73 1.50 3.28
CA VAL A 383 -13.78 0.65 2.71
C VAL A 383 -15.06 1.48 2.46
N GLU A 384 -15.37 2.41 3.36
CA GLU A 384 -16.52 3.31 3.24
C GLU A 384 -16.43 4.24 2.02
N LYS A 385 -15.23 4.70 1.65
CA LYS A 385 -15.02 5.48 0.42
C LYS A 385 -15.38 4.72 -0.85
N VAL A 386 -15.34 3.39 -0.83
CA VAL A 386 -15.72 2.56 -1.97
C VAL A 386 -17.24 2.55 -2.10
N TRP A 387 -17.98 2.15 -1.05
CA TRP A 387 -19.45 2.06 -1.13
C TRP A 387 -20.21 3.41 -1.01
N LYS A 388 -19.54 4.51 -0.66
CA LYS A 388 -20.13 5.85 -0.69
C LYS A 388 -19.81 6.61 -1.97
N ASN A 389 -19.13 5.96 -2.92
CA ASN A 389 -18.70 6.63 -4.13
C ASN A 389 -19.91 6.96 -5.02
N GLU A 390 -19.97 8.18 -5.56
CA GLU A 390 -21.08 8.58 -6.43
C GLU A 390 -21.10 7.79 -7.75
N ILE A 391 -19.97 7.23 -8.18
CA ILE A 391 -19.91 6.35 -9.35
C ILE A 391 -20.79 5.13 -9.16
N GLU A 392 -20.97 4.62 -7.94
CA GLU A 392 -21.86 3.48 -7.74
C GLU A 392 -23.33 3.85 -7.94
N LYS A 393 -23.70 5.08 -7.55
CA LYS A 393 -25.04 5.64 -7.84
C LYS A 393 -25.22 5.83 -9.33
N LEU A 394 -24.17 6.27 -10.04
CA LEU A 394 -24.17 6.30 -11.49
C LEU A 394 -24.35 4.86 -12.03
N LEU A 395 -23.51 3.93 -11.65
CA LEU A 395 -23.58 2.54 -12.06
C LEU A 395 -24.82 1.80 -11.53
N ASN A 396 -25.66 2.41 -10.70
CA ASN A 396 -26.88 1.84 -10.11
C ASN A 396 -26.61 0.46 -9.46
N TYR A 397 -25.49 0.33 -8.76
CA TYR A 397 -25.13 -0.89 -8.01
C TYR A 397 -26.04 -1.05 -6.80
N GLN A 398 -26.47 -2.29 -6.53
CA GLN A 398 -27.38 -2.58 -5.43
C GLN A 398 -26.65 -2.83 -4.11
N SER A 399 -25.38 -3.25 -4.15
CA SER A 399 -24.60 -3.49 -2.93
C SER A 399 -24.48 -2.25 -2.02
N PRO A 400 -24.21 -1.05 -2.53
CA PRO A 400 -24.09 0.17 -1.72
C PRO A 400 -25.41 0.60 -1.09
N ASP A 401 -26.49 0.56 -1.88
CA ASP A 401 -27.85 0.85 -1.40
C ASP A 401 -28.25 -0.14 -0.28
N ALA A 402 -27.88 -1.41 -0.43
CA ALA A 402 -28.11 -2.44 0.59
C ALA A 402 -27.37 -2.13 1.90
N ILE A 403 -26.13 -1.66 1.82
CA ILE A 403 -25.32 -1.27 2.98
C ILE A 403 -25.92 -0.06 3.65
N GLU A 404 -26.21 1.02 2.90
CA GLU A 404 -26.81 2.24 3.45
C GLU A 404 -28.17 1.96 4.08
N PHE A 405 -29.03 1.20 3.39
CA PHE A 405 -30.33 0.76 3.92
C PHE A 405 -30.15 -0.06 5.20
N PHE A 406 -29.22 -1.02 5.23
CA PHE A 406 -28.97 -1.83 6.42
C PHE A 406 -28.50 -0.96 7.59
N ILE A 407 -27.57 -0.04 7.36
CA ILE A 407 -27.07 0.89 8.38
C ILE A 407 -28.22 1.76 8.91
N GLN A 408 -29.02 2.38 8.03
CA GLN A 408 -30.14 3.25 8.43
C GLN A 408 -31.21 2.53 9.26
N ASN A 409 -31.50 1.27 8.95
CA ASN A 409 -32.59 0.53 9.59
C ASN A 409 -32.16 -0.31 10.80
N ASN A 410 -30.89 -0.72 10.87
CA ASN A 410 -30.40 -1.64 11.91
C ASN A 410 -29.36 -1.01 12.85
N ILE A 411 -28.91 0.21 12.57
CA ILE A 411 -27.91 0.93 13.37
C ILE A 411 -28.45 2.32 13.72
N SER A 412 -28.56 2.64 15.01
CA SER A 412 -29.03 3.96 15.46
C SER A 412 -28.10 5.07 14.98
N ALA A 413 -28.66 6.22 14.56
CA ALA A 413 -27.92 7.39 14.08
C ALA A 413 -26.95 8.01 15.11
N GLU A 414 -27.11 7.66 16.39
CA GLU A 414 -26.18 8.01 17.48
C GLU A 414 -24.90 7.14 17.49
N THR A 415 -24.87 6.06 16.70
CA THR A 415 -23.81 5.03 16.67
C THR A 415 -22.89 5.16 15.44
N SER A 416 -22.90 6.28 14.73
CA SER A 416 -21.96 6.52 13.62
C SER A 416 -20.51 6.36 14.12
N LEU A 417 -19.66 5.64 13.38
CA LEU A 417 -18.32 5.25 13.83
C LEU A 417 -17.45 6.42 14.35
N GLU A 418 -17.63 7.62 13.79
CA GLU A 418 -16.95 8.85 14.23
C GLU A 418 -17.30 9.26 15.68
N LYS A 419 -18.55 9.02 16.11
CA LYS A 419 -19.07 9.36 17.44
C LYS A 419 -18.78 8.27 18.48
N ILE A 420 -18.33 7.10 18.06
CA ILE A 420 -17.98 6.00 18.94
C ILE A 420 -16.66 6.31 19.65
N ASN A 421 -16.71 6.44 20.98
CA ASN A 421 -15.56 6.73 21.83
C ASN A 421 -14.99 5.49 22.55
N ASN A 422 -15.74 4.38 22.55
CA ASN A 422 -15.38 3.14 23.23
C ASN A 422 -15.01 2.05 22.21
N TYR A 423 -14.00 1.24 22.54
CA TYR A 423 -13.46 0.21 21.64
C TYR A 423 -14.45 -0.95 21.42
N GLU A 424 -15.21 -1.35 22.45
CA GLU A 424 -16.19 -2.44 22.33
C GLU A 424 -17.36 -2.05 21.44
N ASP A 425 -17.81 -0.79 21.51
CA ASP A 425 -18.88 -0.29 20.65
C ASP A 425 -18.43 -0.24 19.18
N MET A 426 -17.15 0.03 18.91
CA MET A 426 -16.57 -0.03 17.57
C MET A 426 -16.54 -1.45 17.02
N LEU A 427 -16.15 -2.44 17.83
CA LEU A 427 -16.20 -3.86 17.45
C LEU A 427 -17.65 -4.33 17.21
N SER A 428 -18.58 -3.92 18.06
CA SER A 428 -20.02 -4.20 17.91
C SER A 428 -20.56 -3.59 16.61
N PHE A 429 -20.15 -2.36 16.28
CA PHE A 429 -20.51 -1.71 15.03
C PHE A 429 -19.99 -2.48 13.81
N LEU A 430 -18.68 -2.79 13.75
CA LEU A 430 -18.09 -3.56 12.64
C LEU A 430 -18.77 -4.93 12.46
N SER A 431 -19.03 -5.62 13.58
CA SER A 431 -19.70 -6.92 13.57
C SER A 431 -21.14 -6.86 13.09
N LYS A 432 -21.84 -5.72 13.26
CA LYS A 432 -23.20 -5.53 12.74
C LYS A 432 -23.16 -5.19 11.26
N VAL A 433 -22.37 -4.19 10.86
CA VAL A 433 -22.32 -3.71 9.45
C VAL A 433 -21.95 -4.82 8.49
N LYS A 434 -20.98 -5.68 8.84
CA LYS A 434 -20.56 -6.79 7.96
C LYS A 434 -21.66 -7.80 7.62
N THR A 435 -22.77 -7.82 8.37
CA THR A 435 -23.89 -8.76 8.16
C THR A 435 -24.96 -8.23 7.20
N PHE A 436 -24.73 -7.08 6.54
CA PHE A 436 -25.68 -6.50 5.59
C PHE A 436 -26.02 -7.45 4.43
N ASN A 437 -25.08 -8.31 4.04
CA ASN A 437 -25.23 -9.28 2.95
C ASN A 437 -26.35 -10.32 3.19
N LEU A 438 -26.92 -10.39 4.39
CA LEU A 438 -28.11 -11.20 4.69
C LEU A 438 -29.41 -10.56 4.19
N SER A 439 -29.36 -9.31 3.72
CA SER A 439 -30.54 -8.47 3.45
C SER A 439 -30.92 -8.40 1.96
N VAL A 440 -30.04 -8.83 1.06
CA VAL A 440 -30.20 -8.73 -0.41
C VAL A 440 -29.86 -10.06 -1.05
N LYS A 441 -30.64 -10.47 -2.05
CA LYS A 441 -30.37 -11.72 -2.76
C LYS A 441 -29.44 -11.48 -3.95
N GLU A 442 -28.66 -12.51 -4.30
CA GLU A 442 -27.65 -12.41 -5.36
C GLU A 442 -28.25 -12.17 -6.76
N ASP A 443 -29.53 -12.51 -6.97
CA ASP A 443 -30.30 -12.23 -8.20
C ASP A 443 -30.74 -10.77 -8.34
N GLU A 444 -30.64 -9.97 -7.28
CA GLU A 444 -30.93 -8.53 -7.29
C GLU A 444 -29.70 -7.69 -7.69
N LEU A 445 -28.50 -8.29 -7.77
CA LEU A 445 -27.23 -7.61 -8.08
C LEU A 445 -27.06 -7.36 -9.59
N LYS A 446 -26.51 -6.20 -9.96
CA LYS A 446 -26.57 -5.69 -11.33
C LYS A 446 -25.60 -6.36 -12.31
N ASP A 447 -24.34 -6.50 -11.93
CA ASP A 447 -23.28 -7.08 -12.77
C ASP A 447 -22.23 -7.83 -11.92
N GLU A 448 -21.19 -8.37 -12.56
CA GLU A 448 -20.12 -9.10 -11.84
C GLU A 448 -19.34 -8.21 -10.87
N ASN A 449 -19.16 -6.92 -11.15
CA ASN A 449 -18.47 -6.02 -10.23
C ASN A 449 -19.33 -5.72 -9.00
N ASP A 450 -20.64 -5.57 -9.17
CA ASP A 450 -21.60 -5.44 -8.06
C ASP A 450 -21.58 -6.72 -7.20
N LYS A 451 -21.49 -7.91 -7.81
CA LYS A 451 -21.30 -9.18 -7.07
C LYS A 451 -19.98 -9.25 -6.33
N VAL A 452 -18.90 -8.75 -6.92
CA VAL A 452 -17.58 -8.67 -6.26
C VAL A 452 -17.69 -7.74 -5.06
N LEU A 453 -18.24 -6.53 -5.20
CA LEU A 453 -18.46 -5.59 -4.11
C LEU A 453 -19.31 -6.18 -2.98
N PHE A 454 -20.42 -6.84 -3.33
CA PHE A 454 -21.31 -7.50 -2.39
C PHE A 454 -20.59 -8.51 -1.47
N ARG A 455 -19.61 -9.23 -2.02
CA ARG A 455 -18.81 -10.23 -1.30
C ARG A 455 -17.59 -9.61 -0.59
N LEU A 456 -16.94 -8.66 -1.24
CA LEU A 456 -15.69 -8.04 -0.80
C LEU A 456 -15.89 -7.15 0.42
N ILE A 457 -16.95 -6.35 0.48
CA ILE A 457 -17.17 -5.41 1.59
C ILE A 457 -17.33 -6.15 2.94
N PRO A 458 -18.18 -7.19 3.08
CA PRO A 458 -18.23 -8.01 4.29
C PRO A 458 -16.88 -8.62 4.65
N GLU A 459 -16.13 -9.07 3.65
CA GLU A 459 -14.82 -9.69 3.83
C GLU A 459 -13.78 -8.70 4.36
N ALA A 460 -13.72 -7.50 3.78
CA ALA A 460 -12.87 -6.40 4.21
C ALA A 460 -13.19 -5.98 5.65
N LEU A 461 -14.48 -5.79 5.96
CA LEU A 461 -14.93 -5.46 7.31
C LEU A 461 -14.60 -6.56 8.32
N SER A 462 -14.73 -7.84 7.93
CA SER A 462 -14.32 -8.96 8.77
C SER A 462 -12.81 -8.99 9.03
N GLY A 463 -11.99 -8.66 8.02
CA GLY A 463 -10.54 -8.53 8.18
C GLY A 463 -10.16 -7.37 9.11
N ILE A 464 -10.86 -6.24 9.03
CA ILE A 464 -10.67 -5.10 9.93
C ILE A 464 -11.09 -5.46 11.37
N GLU A 465 -12.22 -6.14 11.55
CA GLU A 465 -12.66 -6.61 12.86
C GLU A 465 -11.67 -7.61 13.48
N GLU A 466 -11.15 -8.57 12.69
CA GLU A 466 -10.12 -9.50 13.19
C GLU A 466 -8.85 -8.75 13.60
N THR A 467 -8.42 -7.75 12.83
CA THR A 467 -7.30 -6.88 13.19
C THR A 467 -7.55 -6.20 14.54
N ALA A 468 -8.77 -5.66 14.75
CA ALA A 468 -9.16 -4.98 15.98
C ALA A 468 -9.20 -5.95 17.18
N ARG A 469 -9.66 -7.19 17.00
CA ARG A 469 -9.60 -8.22 18.05
C ARG A 469 -8.16 -8.60 18.39
N LEU A 470 -7.29 -8.72 17.39
CA LEU A 470 -5.86 -8.98 17.62
C LEU A 470 -5.15 -7.80 18.31
N PHE A 471 -5.57 -6.54 18.07
CA PHE A 471 -5.10 -5.41 18.87
C PHE A 471 -5.40 -5.59 20.36
N LYS A 472 -6.60 -6.06 20.75
CA LYS A 472 -6.93 -6.29 22.17
C LYS A 472 -6.02 -7.34 22.81
N ARG A 473 -5.74 -8.43 22.10
CA ARG A 473 -4.88 -9.52 22.57
C ARG A 473 -3.42 -9.09 22.67
N THR A 474 -2.93 -8.35 21.67
CA THR A 474 -1.54 -7.84 21.66
C THR A 474 -1.32 -6.75 22.71
N ALA A 475 -2.30 -5.90 22.97
CA ALA A 475 -2.28 -4.92 24.06
C ALA A 475 -2.28 -5.58 25.46
N GLY A 476 -2.71 -6.84 25.57
CA GLY A 476 -2.68 -7.61 26.82
C GLY A 476 -1.35 -8.29 27.13
N ILE A 477 -0.34 -8.16 26.27
CA ILE A 477 1.02 -8.70 26.48
C ILE A 477 1.75 -7.84 27.52
N GLU A 478 2.36 -8.48 28.52
CA GLU A 478 3.02 -7.79 29.64
C GLU A 478 4.28 -7.01 29.21
N GLU A 479 5.04 -7.55 28.25
CA GLU A 479 6.21 -6.87 27.69
C GLU A 479 5.79 -5.87 26.60
N GLU A 480 5.83 -4.58 26.93
CA GLU A 480 5.39 -3.47 26.07
C GLU A 480 6.10 -3.45 24.71
N THR A 481 7.41 -3.76 24.68
CA THR A 481 8.19 -3.76 23.44
C THR A 481 7.67 -4.80 22.44
N VAL A 482 7.36 -6.00 22.92
CA VAL A 482 6.74 -7.09 22.14
C VAL A 482 5.35 -6.69 21.64
N GLY A 483 4.49 -6.18 22.53
CA GLY A 483 3.15 -5.72 22.16
C GLY A 483 3.17 -4.62 21.11
N SER A 484 4.10 -3.67 21.24
CA SER A 484 4.29 -2.56 20.29
C SER A 484 4.69 -3.05 18.89
N VAL A 485 5.65 -3.99 18.80
CA VAL A 485 6.06 -4.57 17.50
C VAL A 485 4.87 -5.26 16.83
N LEU A 486 4.14 -6.11 17.56
CA LEU A 486 3.00 -6.85 17.02
C LEU A 486 1.85 -5.94 16.56
N ILE A 487 1.53 -4.88 17.30
CA ILE A 487 0.54 -3.87 16.87
C ILE A 487 0.99 -3.21 15.56
N ASN A 488 2.26 -2.84 15.44
CA ASN A 488 2.74 -2.19 14.21
C ASN A 488 2.85 -3.17 13.02
N VAL A 489 3.08 -4.46 13.25
CA VAL A 489 2.95 -5.52 12.24
C VAL A 489 1.51 -5.62 11.73
N LEU A 490 0.52 -5.67 12.64
CA LEU A 490 -0.91 -5.68 12.30
C LEU A 490 -1.38 -4.40 11.59
N LYS A 491 -0.79 -3.24 11.93
CA LYS A 491 -0.97 -1.98 11.17
C LYS A 491 -0.36 -2.01 9.78
N GLY A 492 0.40 -3.05 9.45
CA GLY A 492 1.06 -3.17 8.16
C GLY A 492 2.28 -2.25 7.99
N LYS A 493 2.85 -1.67 9.04
CA LYS A 493 3.99 -0.73 8.87
C LYS A 493 5.18 -1.44 8.23
N GLN A 494 5.72 -0.89 7.14
CA GLN A 494 6.88 -1.48 6.47
C GLN A 494 8.17 -1.31 7.28
N ASP A 495 8.47 -0.07 7.69
CA ASP A 495 9.64 0.24 8.52
C ASP A 495 9.33 -0.01 10.00
N LEU A 496 10.02 -0.99 10.56
CA LEU A 496 9.97 -1.36 11.97
C LEU A 496 11.33 -1.23 12.66
N VAL A 497 12.34 -0.62 12.01
CA VAL A 497 13.73 -0.58 12.51
C VAL A 497 13.78 -0.07 13.95
N SER A 498 13.15 1.07 14.25
CA SER A 498 13.13 1.64 15.60
C SER A 498 12.40 0.79 16.67
N PHE A 499 11.49 -0.09 16.26
CA PHE A 499 10.80 -1.02 17.16
C PHE A 499 11.65 -2.26 17.38
N MET A 500 12.28 -2.76 16.31
CA MET A 500 13.23 -3.88 16.35
C MET A 500 14.50 -3.53 17.13
N ASP A 501 15.01 -2.30 17.03
CA ASP A 501 16.16 -1.86 17.84
C ASP A 501 15.84 -1.90 19.34
N ARG A 502 14.64 -1.46 19.74
CA ARG A 502 14.18 -1.56 21.13
C ARG A 502 13.99 -3.00 21.57
N LEU A 503 13.43 -3.85 20.70
CA LEU A 503 13.27 -5.27 20.95
C LEU A 503 14.65 -5.96 21.11
N ASN A 504 15.61 -5.64 20.25
CA ASN A 504 16.99 -6.13 20.29
C ASN A 504 17.74 -5.68 21.56
N VAL A 505 17.56 -4.43 22.00
CA VAL A 505 18.11 -3.94 23.27
C VAL A 505 17.50 -4.72 24.44
N LYS A 506 16.19 -4.96 24.41
CA LYS A 506 15.51 -5.78 25.43
C LYS A 506 15.98 -7.23 25.41
N ALA A 507 16.17 -7.83 24.23
CA ALA A 507 16.71 -9.18 24.06
C ALA A 507 18.12 -9.31 24.65
N LYS A 508 18.99 -8.31 24.42
CA LYS A 508 20.34 -8.26 25.02
C LYS A 508 20.29 -8.12 26.54
N SER A 509 19.47 -7.19 27.06
CA SER A 509 19.27 -7.02 28.51
C SER A 509 18.74 -8.30 29.15
N LEU A 510 17.76 -8.94 28.52
CA LEU A 510 17.18 -10.19 29.01
C LEU A 510 18.23 -11.32 29.02
N LYS A 511 19.10 -11.38 28.02
CA LYS A 511 20.20 -12.35 27.97
C LYS A 511 21.22 -12.12 29.09
N GLU A 512 21.60 -10.87 29.36
CA GLU A 512 22.49 -10.52 30.48
C GLU A 512 21.84 -10.87 31.83
N GLU A 513 20.59 -10.48 32.04
CA GLU A 513 19.81 -10.84 33.25
C GLU A 513 19.66 -12.36 33.42
N THR A 514 19.49 -13.10 32.32
CA THR A 514 19.40 -14.57 32.33
C THR A 514 20.72 -15.18 32.78
N LEU A 515 21.85 -14.70 32.25
CA LEU A 515 23.18 -15.15 32.65
C LEU A 515 23.50 -14.82 34.13
N GLU A 516 23.06 -13.66 34.61
CA GLU A 516 23.18 -13.28 36.02
C GLU A 516 22.38 -14.20 36.94
N VAL A 517 21.12 -14.47 36.60
CA VAL A 517 20.25 -15.40 37.35
C VAL A 517 20.80 -16.83 37.29
N GLU A 518 21.32 -17.29 36.14
CA GLU A 518 21.98 -18.59 36.01
C GLU A 518 23.23 -18.69 36.90
N ALA A 519 24.07 -17.67 36.90
CA ALA A 519 25.27 -17.62 37.75
C ALA A 519 24.91 -17.62 39.24
N GLU A 520 23.89 -16.87 39.63
CA GLU A 520 23.38 -16.84 40.99
C GLU A 520 22.77 -18.18 41.40
N LEU A 521 21.99 -18.82 40.52
CA LEU A 521 21.44 -20.15 40.74
C LEU A 521 22.54 -21.20 40.91
N GLN A 522 23.61 -21.14 40.11
CA GLN A 522 24.77 -22.02 40.27
C GLN A 522 25.49 -21.78 41.60
N ARG A 523 25.66 -20.52 42.00
CA ARG A 523 26.25 -20.17 43.31
C ARG A 523 25.42 -20.74 44.46
N LYS A 524 24.11 -20.58 44.41
CA LYS A 524 23.18 -21.07 45.44
C LYS A 524 23.07 -22.60 45.46
N LYS A 525 23.11 -23.25 44.30
CA LYS A 525 23.25 -24.71 44.22
C LYS A 525 24.56 -25.19 44.84
N GLY A 526 25.67 -24.48 44.61
CA GLY A 526 26.95 -24.77 45.28
C GLY A 526 26.90 -24.58 46.80
N GLU A 527 26.21 -23.53 47.30
CA GLU A 527 25.98 -23.32 48.74
C GLU A 527 25.15 -24.46 49.35
N ARG A 528 24.11 -24.93 48.64
CA ARG A 528 23.32 -26.10 49.04
C ARG A 528 24.17 -27.37 49.11
N ASP A 529 25.05 -27.59 48.14
CA ASP A 529 25.93 -28.76 48.11
C ASP A 529 26.95 -28.73 49.26
N LEU A 530 27.52 -27.56 49.58
CA LEU A 530 28.39 -27.38 50.75
C LEU A 530 27.66 -27.65 52.08
N LEU A 531 26.40 -27.23 52.20
CA LEU A 531 25.57 -27.54 53.37
C LEU A 531 25.31 -29.06 53.46
N ASN A 532 25.01 -29.73 52.35
CA ASN A 532 24.88 -31.19 52.32
C ASN A 532 26.18 -31.89 52.75
N GLU A 533 27.34 -31.40 52.31
CA GLU A 533 28.64 -31.92 52.76
C GLU A 533 28.87 -31.70 54.26
N LEU A 534 28.48 -30.53 54.80
CA LEU A 534 28.55 -30.24 56.23
C LEU A 534 27.71 -31.24 57.03
N HIS A 535 26.49 -31.55 56.57
CA HIS A 535 25.64 -32.55 57.22
C HIS A 535 26.34 -33.93 57.29
N ILE A 536 26.92 -34.39 56.18
CA ILE A 536 27.68 -35.65 56.12
C ILE A 536 28.92 -35.60 57.02
N GLN A 537 29.61 -34.45 57.11
CA GLN A 537 30.76 -34.29 57.99
C GLN A 537 30.37 -34.35 59.46
N VAL A 538 29.24 -33.74 59.84
CA VAL A 538 28.70 -33.81 61.20
C VAL A 538 28.37 -35.25 61.57
N GLU A 539 27.67 -36.00 60.70
CA GLU A 539 27.38 -37.42 60.95
C GLU A 539 28.66 -38.24 61.19
N LYS A 540 29.69 -38.05 60.36
CA LYS A 540 31.00 -38.71 60.53
C LYS A 540 31.70 -38.31 61.82
N ALA A 541 31.62 -37.04 62.22
CA ALA A 541 32.22 -36.55 63.46
C ALA A 541 31.51 -37.11 64.69
N VAL A 542 30.17 -37.18 64.66
CA VAL A 542 29.35 -37.82 65.71
C VAL A 542 29.70 -39.31 65.83
N ASP A 543 29.79 -40.03 64.72
CA ASP A 543 30.19 -41.44 64.71
C ASP A 543 31.59 -41.66 65.29
N LYS A 544 32.53 -40.77 64.98
CA LYS A 544 33.87 -40.80 65.55
C LYS A 544 33.85 -40.55 67.06
N ALA A 545 33.14 -39.52 67.52
CA ALA A 545 33.03 -39.19 68.95
C ALA A 545 32.42 -40.35 69.77
N LEU A 546 31.43 -41.05 69.20
CA LEU A 546 30.84 -42.25 69.79
C LEU A 546 31.80 -43.44 69.80
N ASN A 547 32.66 -43.59 68.79
CA ASN A 547 33.73 -44.60 68.79
C ASN A 547 34.81 -44.30 69.84
N ASP A 548 35.21 -43.04 69.96
CA ASP A 548 36.27 -42.62 70.88
C ASP A 548 35.89 -42.83 72.36
N ASN A 549 34.59 -42.83 72.69
CA ASN A 549 34.06 -43.06 74.05
C ASN A 549 33.56 -44.50 74.29
N ASP A 550 33.71 -45.39 73.31
CA ASP A 550 33.11 -46.73 73.33
C ASP A 550 33.81 -47.65 74.36
N LEU A 551 35.11 -47.45 74.58
CA LEU A 551 35.91 -48.13 75.60
C LEU A 551 35.47 -47.74 77.02
N GLU A 552 35.32 -46.44 77.30
CA GLU A 552 34.83 -45.96 78.59
C GLU A 552 33.41 -46.42 78.91
N LEU A 553 32.54 -46.48 77.89
CA LEU A 553 31.20 -47.04 78.02
C LEU A 553 31.22 -48.54 78.33
N GLU A 554 32.12 -49.30 77.70
CA GLU A 554 32.32 -50.73 77.98
C GLU A 554 32.84 -50.96 79.40
N GLU A 555 33.80 -50.15 79.83
CA GLU A 555 34.37 -50.21 81.18
C GLU A 555 33.34 -49.83 82.25
N TYR A 556 32.48 -48.83 81.99
CA TYR A 556 31.36 -48.48 82.87
C TYR A 556 30.44 -49.68 83.12
N PHE A 557 29.97 -50.35 82.06
CA PHE A 557 29.11 -51.53 82.19
C PHE A 557 29.81 -52.70 82.89
N SER A 558 31.11 -52.92 82.62
CA SER A 558 31.90 -53.95 83.30
C SER A 558 32.06 -53.71 84.80
N GLN A 559 32.35 -52.47 85.21
CA GLN A 559 32.52 -52.08 86.61
C GLN A 559 31.22 -52.24 87.42
N LYS A 560 30.07 -51.86 86.84
CA LYS A 560 28.76 -52.04 87.48
C LYS A 560 28.39 -53.52 87.68
N GLU A 561 28.83 -54.41 86.79
CA GLU A 561 28.63 -55.85 86.97
C GLU A 561 29.51 -56.41 88.10
N LYS A 562 30.80 -56.01 88.16
CA LYS A 562 31.73 -56.41 89.24
C LYS A 562 31.29 -55.93 90.62
N LEU A 563 30.81 -54.69 90.72
CA LEU A 563 30.33 -54.10 91.98
C LEU A 563 29.26 -54.95 92.65
N LYS A 564 28.32 -55.47 91.85
CA LYS A 564 27.21 -56.27 92.35
C LYS A 564 27.69 -57.57 92.99
N VAL A 565 28.61 -58.28 92.34
CA VAL A 565 29.13 -59.56 92.85
C VAL A 565 29.95 -59.37 94.13
N LEU A 566 30.71 -58.27 94.24
CA LEU A 566 31.49 -57.96 95.43
C LEU A 566 30.61 -57.69 96.66
N GLN A 567 29.54 -56.92 96.50
CA GLN A 567 28.60 -56.59 97.59
C GLN A 567 27.99 -57.84 98.24
N GLU A 568 27.78 -58.90 97.45
CA GLU A 568 27.24 -60.17 97.94
C GLU A 568 28.24 -60.95 98.83
N HIS A 569 29.55 -60.83 98.58
CA HIS A 569 30.58 -61.60 99.29
C HIS A 569 31.18 -60.88 100.50
N GLU A 570 31.19 -59.55 100.48
CA GLU A 570 31.79 -58.71 101.51
C GLU A 570 31.17 -58.92 102.91
N TYR A 571 29.86 -59.15 102.95
CA TYR A 571 29.11 -59.40 104.19
C TYR A 571 29.58 -60.67 104.93
N ASP A 572 29.83 -61.75 104.20
CA ASP A 572 30.28 -63.03 104.77
C ASP A 572 31.72 -62.92 105.33
N LEU A 573 32.59 -62.22 104.60
CA LEU A 573 33.99 -62.08 104.95
C LEU A 573 34.19 -61.29 106.26
N LYS A 574 33.41 -60.22 106.45
CA LYS A 574 33.38 -59.45 107.70
C LYS A 574 33.05 -60.33 108.91
N THR A 575 31.98 -61.11 108.80
CA THR A 575 31.48 -61.98 109.88
C THR A 575 32.54 -62.97 110.35
N LYS A 576 33.33 -63.52 109.42
CA LYS A 576 34.44 -64.42 109.74
C LYS A 576 35.60 -63.72 110.44
N ILE A 577 36.00 -62.53 109.98
CA ILE A 577 37.12 -61.78 110.59
C ILE A 577 36.79 -61.33 112.02
N ASP A 578 35.55 -60.90 112.28
CA ASP A 578 35.12 -60.53 113.64
C ASP A 578 35.23 -61.74 114.61
N ALA A 579 34.82 -62.93 114.17
CA ALA A 579 34.97 -64.17 114.95
C ALA A 579 36.44 -64.54 115.19
N PHE A 580 37.31 -64.31 114.20
CA PHE A 580 38.76 -64.52 114.32
C PHE A 580 39.41 -63.62 115.39
N LEU A 581 39.05 -62.34 115.42
CA LEU A 581 39.54 -61.39 116.44
C LEU A 581 39.09 -61.77 117.85
N GLY A 582 37.84 -62.23 118.00
CA GLY A 582 37.28 -62.71 119.27
C GLY A 582 38.06 -63.90 119.85
N ASN A 583 38.30 -64.93 119.04
CA ASN A 583 39.01 -66.15 119.47
C ASN A 583 40.43 -65.89 120.00
N LEU A 584 41.14 -64.90 119.44
CA LEU A 584 42.49 -64.54 119.87
C LEU A 584 42.49 -63.81 121.23
N LYS A 585 41.44 -63.04 121.54
CA LYS A 585 41.29 -62.31 122.81
C LYS A 585 40.88 -63.23 123.98
N GLU A 586 40.12 -64.27 123.65
CA GLU A 586 39.64 -65.37 124.52
C GLU A 586 40.74 -66.05 125.38
N GLY A 587 41.98 -66.07 124.88
CA GLY A 587 43.05 -66.92 125.43
C GLY A 587 42.84 -68.42 125.16
N ASN A 588 41.94 -68.77 124.23
CA ASN A 588 41.52 -70.14 123.90
C ASN A 588 42.61 -70.95 123.17
N ILE A 589 43.68 -70.30 122.70
CA ILE A 589 44.80 -70.93 121.99
C ILE A 589 46.02 -71.00 122.93
N LYS A 590 46.61 -72.19 123.10
CA LYS A 590 47.80 -72.41 123.93
C LYS A 590 48.80 -73.29 123.17
N SER A 591 49.87 -72.70 122.63
CA SER A 591 50.90 -73.43 121.85
C SER A 591 52.35 -73.14 122.29
N GLY A 592 53.21 -74.14 122.07
CA GLY A 592 54.66 -74.10 122.27
C GLY A 592 55.41 -73.30 121.20
N ASP A 593 54.96 -73.35 119.95
CA ASP A 593 55.64 -72.76 118.79
C ASP A 593 54.72 -71.83 117.97
N LYS A 594 55.33 -71.04 117.08
CA LYS A 594 54.69 -69.98 116.27
C LYS A 594 53.80 -70.56 115.17
N ASP A 595 54.23 -71.62 114.50
CA ASP A 595 53.57 -72.11 113.28
C ASP A 595 52.27 -72.85 113.64
N SER A 596 52.30 -73.62 114.72
CA SER A 596 51.08 -74.22 115.29
C SER A 596 50.07 -73.17 115.77
N TRP A 597 50.53 -71.98 116.21
CA TRP A 597 49.64 -70.90 116.63
C TRP A 597 48.90 -70.26 115.45
N LEU A 598 49.61 -70.00 114.35
CA LEU A 598 49.00 -69.46 113.14
C LEU A 598 47.98 -70.43 112.53
N LEU A 599 48.28 -71.73 112.57
CA LEU A 599 47.36 -72.77 112.11
C LEU A 599 46.09 -72.81 112.97
N MET A 600 46.23 -72.84 114.30
CA MET A 600 45.08 -72.87 115.21
C MET A 600 44.27 -71.57 115.21
N ALA A 601 44.90 -70.44 114.88
CA ALA A 601 44.20 -69.17 114.68
C ALA A 601 43.40 -69.12 113.36
N GLY A 602 43.58 -70.08 112.45
CA GLY A 602 42.80 -70.15 111.20
C GLY A 602 43.28 -69.23 110.07
N VAL A 603 44.44 -68.58 110.21
CA VAL A 603 44.99 -67.64 109.22
C VAL A 603 45.14 -68.23 107.80
N PRO A 604 45.60 -69.49 107.61
CA PRO A 604 45.70 -70.09 106.27
C PRO A 604 44.35 -70.33 105.58
N GLY A 605 43.24 -70.29 106.33
CA GLY A 605 41.88 -70.35 105.79
C GLY A 605 41.48 -69.02 105.14
N PHE A 606 41.67 -67.92 105.86
CA PHE A 606 41.41 -66.56 105.35
C PHE A 606 42.24 -66.23 104.10
N GLN A 607 43.51 -66.61 104.08
CA GLN A 607 44.38 -66.33 102.93
C GLN A 607 43.88 -67.01 101.64
N ARG A 608 43.36 -68.24 101.72
CA ARG A 608 42.78 -68.95 100.55
C ARG A 608 41.46 -68.35 100.05
N GLU A 609 40.61 -67.92 100.97
CA GLU A 609 39.33 -67.31 100.62
C GLU A 609 39.52 -65.95 99.92
N LEU A 610 40.43 -65.13 100.45
CA LEU A 610 40.82 -63.86 99.85
C LEU A 610 41.48 -64.03 98.47
N GLU A 611 42.33 -65.05 98.28
CA GLU A 611 42.92 -65.36 96.97
C GLU A 611 41.88 -65.80 95.91
N THR A 612 40.79 -66.42 96.35
CA THR A 612 39.70 -66.85 95.45
C THR A 612 38.89 -65.64 95.02
N LEU A 613 38.45 -64.82 95.97
CA LEU A 613 37.73 -63.58 95.70
C LEU A 613 38.54 -62.60 94.85
N SER A 614 39.85 -62.53 95.13
CA SER A 614 40.83 -61.74 94.37
C SER A 614 40.89 -62.15 92.90
N ARG A 615 40.82 -63.46 92.59
CA ARG A 615 40.83 -63.97 91.21
C ARG A 615 39.49 -63.78 90.50
N ASP A 616 38.37 -64.05 91.17
CA ASP A 616 37.05 -64.02 90.56
C ASP A 616 36.62 -62.58 90.21
N LEU A 617 37.07 -61.60 90.98
CA LEU A 617 36.73 -60.18 90.79
C LEU A 617 37.89 -59.34 90.24
N ASP A 618 39.08 -59.93 90.09
CA ASP A 618 40.33 -59.26 89.71
C ASP A 618 40.68 -58.08 90.65
N LEU A 619 40.67 -58.36 91.96
CA LEU A 619 40.94 -57.37 93.04
C LEU A 619 42.15 -57.79 93.87
N ASN A 620 43.06 -56.89 94.25
CA ASN A 620 44.22 -57.25 95.08
C ASN A 620 43.87 -57.25 96.58
N LEU A 621 43.70 -58.44 97.17
CA LEU A 621 43.33 -58.62 98.59
C LEU A 621 44.45 -59.23 99.46
N ASN A 622 45.67 -59.31 98.93
CA ASN A 622 46.80 -59.97 99.60
C ASN A 622 47.24 -59.27 100.91
N GLU A 623 47.09 -57.94 100.97
CA GLU A 623 47.46 -57.16 102.15
C GLU A 623 46.55 -57.47 103.35
N LEU A 624 45.25 -57.69 103.10
CA LEU A 624 44.29 -58.10 104.12
C LEU A 624 44.64 -59.48 104.70
N GLY A 625 45.08 -60.43 103.87
CA GLY A 625 45.55 -61.73 104.32
C GLY A 625 46.81 -61.65 105.19
N SER A 626 47.73 -60.74 104.86
CA SER A 626 48.96 -60.49 105.63
C SER A 626 48.69 -59.79 106.97
N LEU A 627 47.68 -58.92 106.99
CA LEU A 627 47.23 -58.21 108.19
C LEU A 627 46.68 -59.18 109.25
N LEU A 628 45.85 -60.14 108.84
CA LEU A 628 45.31 -61.17 109.74
C LEU A 628 46.41 -62.03 110.38
N GLU A 629 47.46 -62.38 109.63
CA GLU A 629 48.62 -63.10 110.16
C GLU A 629 49.35 -62.30 111.26
N ALA A 630 49.57 -61.00 111.01
CA ALA A 630 50.25 -60.13 111.97
C ALA A 630 49.48 -60.02 113.30
N ILE A 631 48.15 -59.96 113.24
CA ILE A 631 47.26 -59.95 114.41
C ILE A 631 47.39 -61.24 115.21
N ALA A 632 47.38 -62.40 114.56
CA ALA A 632 47.56 -63.68 115.24
C ALA A 632 48.92 -63.76 115.97
N LEU A 633 49.99 -63.25 115.36
CA LEU A 633 51.34 -63.25 115.95
C LEU A 633 51.51 -62.26 117.10
N TYR A 634 50.84 -61.10 117.03
CA TYR A 634 50.78 -60.16 118.14
C TYR A 634 50.26 -60.86 119.41
N SER A 635 49.15 -61.59 119.29
CA SER A 635 48.56 -62.34 120.41
C SER A 635 49.44 -63.51 120.88
N PHE A 636 50.16 -64.19 119.97
CA PHE A 636 51.11 -65.25 120.33
C PHE A 636 52.24 -64.77 121.24
N TYR A 637 52.85 -63.63 120.90
CA TYR A 637 53.97 -63.11 121.67
C TYR A 637 53.52 -62.59 123.03
N ASP A 638 52.32 -62.00 123.12
CA ASP A 638 51.73 -61.62 124.39
C ASP A 638 51.50 -62.82 125.32
N TYR A 639 50.97 -63.91 124.77
CA TYR A 639 50.80 -65.18 125.49
C TYR A 639 52.13 -65.74 126.03
N LYS A 640 53.23 -65.66 125.26
CA LYS A 640 54.56 -66.14 125.71
C LYS A 640 55.16 -65.31 126.83
N ILE A 641 54.99 -63.99 126.80
CA ILE A 641 55.47 -63.08 127.85
C ILE A 641 54.78 -63.44 129.18
N ASN A 642 53.45 -63.49 129.18
CA ASN A 642 52.65 -63.81 130.37
C ASN A 642 53.03 -65.17 131.02
N ARG A 643 53.44 -66.15 130.21
CA ARG A 643 53.88 -67.47 130.71
C ARG A 643 55.26 -67.43 131.38
N LEU A 644 56.18 -66.57 130.94
CA LEU A 644 57.56 -66.49 131.47
C LEU A 644 57.66 -65.70 132.79
N GLU A 645 56.75 -64.74 133.03
CA GLU A 645 56.78 -63.90 134.24
C GLU A 645 56.34 -64.66 135.51
N ASN A 646 55.47 -65.67 135.39
CA ASN A 646 54.74 -66.27 136.52
C ASN A 646 55.29 -67.62 137.09
N ALA A 647 56.61 -67.90 137.05
CA ALA A 647 57.18 -69.25 137.33
C ALA A 647 57.96 -69.43 138.68
N GLY A 648 57.77 -70.56 139.40
CA GLY A 648 58.14 -70.79 140.84
C GLY A 648 59.35 -71.71 141.18
N ILE A 649 59.69 -71.84 142.48
CA ILE A 649 60.98 -72.25 143.08
C ILE A 649 61.64 -73.55 142.56
N LYS A 650 60.88 -74.54 142.04
CA LYS A 650 61.45 -75.79 141.48
C LYS A 650 62.16 -75.59 140.13
N GLU A 651 61.95 -74.49 139.42
CA GLU A 651 62.66 -74.19 138.17
C GLU A 651 63.99 -73.44 138.37
N LYS A 652 64.29 -72.96 139.59
CA LYS A 652 65.57 -72.29 139.90
C LYS A 652 66.79 -73.22 139.82
N VAL A 653 66.60 -74.54 139.82
CA VAL A 653 67.69 -75.53 139.75
C VAL A 653 67.99 -75.99 138.32
N LEU A 654 67.02 -75.95 137.38
CA LEU A 654 67.26 -76.25 135.96
C LEU A 654 67.85 -75.04 135.20
N VAL A 655 67.60 -73.83 135.67
CA VAL A 655 68.17 -72.57 135.16
C VAL A 655 69.65 -72.40 135.56
N ALA A 656 70.14 -73.12 136.58
CA ALA A 656 71.54 -73.07 137.01
C ALA A 656 72.51 -73.85 136.10
N ILE A 657 72.01 -74.68 135.17
CA ILE A 657 72.85 -75.56 134.33
C ILE A 657 72.84 -75.17 132.83
N LYS A 658 71.91 -74.31 132.36
CA LYS A 658 71.92 -73.69 131.02
C LYS A 658 71.06 -72.38 130.97
N GLY A 659 71.65 -71.17 130.88
CA GLY A 659 70.97 -69.98 130.33
C GLY A 659 70.44 -68.87 131.27
N ASN A 660 70.02 -67.73 130.67
CA ASN A 660 69.73 -66.42 131.29
C ASN A 660 68.29 -65.90 130.93
N LYS A 661 67.35 -65.89 131.90
CA LYS A 661 65.89 -65.65 131.74
C LYS A 661 65.51 -64.27 131.15
N THR A 662 66.25 -63.23 131.49
CA THR A 662 65.96 -61.83 131.09
C THR A 662 66.11 -61.57 129.60
N LYS A 663 66.97 -62.33 128.89
CA LYS A 663 67.18 -62.14 127.45
C LYS A 663 65.97 -62.62 126.62
N SER A 664 65.27 -63.66 127.05
CA SER A 664 64.11 -64.20 126.32
C SER A 664 62.86 -63.33 126.47
N LEU A 665 62.63 -62.72 127.64
CA LEU A 665 61.48 -61.84 127.87
C LEU A 665 61.52 -60.61 126.94
N ARG A 666 62.66 -59.90 126.94
CA ARG A 666 62.89 -58.73 126.07
C ARG A 666 62.71 -59.04 124.58
N ASN A 667 63.09 -60.25 124.14
CA ASN A 667 62.92 -60.65 122.74
C ASN A 667 61.45 -60.79 122.35
N TYR A 668 60.60 -61.35 123.21
CA TYR A 668 59.17 -61.47 122.93
C TYR A 668 58.45 -60.12 123.01
N GLU A 669 58.80 -59.24 123.95
CA GLU A 669 58.26 -57.88 124.01
C GLU A 669 58.57 -57.07 122.74
N ALA A 670 59.82 -57.14 122.26
CA ALA A 670 60.21 -56.47 121.02
C ALA A 670 59.43 -57.00 119.81
N LYS A 671 59.20 -58.32 119.74
CA LYS A 671 58.42 -58.94 118.66
C LYS A 671 56.93 -58.60 118.72
N LYS A 672 56.33 -58.54 119.91
CA LYS A 672 54.95 -58.08 120.11
C LYS A 672 54.78 -56.65 119.61
N ARG A 673 55.66 -55.74 120.04
CA ARG A 673 55.62 -54.32 119.65
C ARG A 673 55.77 -54.10 118.15
N ASN A 674 56.66 -54.86 117.49
CA ASN A 674 56.83 -54.80 116.03
C ASN A 674 55.54 -55.20 115.28
N LYS A 675 54.82 -56.22 115.76
CA LYS A 675 53.53 -56.60 115.17
C LYS A 675 52.42 -55.57 115.43
N GLU A 676 52.42 -54.94 116.60
CA GLU A 676 51.50 -53.83 116.90
C GLU A 676 51.68 -52.64 115.94
N GLU A 677 52.92 -52.25 115.66
CA GLU A 677 53.23 -51.16 114.72
C GLU A 677 52.79 -51.49 113.29
N TYR A 678 53.02 -52.71 112.82
CA TYR A 678 52.56 -53.15 111.50
C TYR A 678 51.03 -53.05 111.37
N ILE A 679 50.29 -53.58 112.35
CA ILE A 679 48.82 -53.53 112.37
C ILE A 679 48.32 -52.08 112.37
N LYS A 680 48.97 -51.17 113.12
CA LYS A 680 48.60 -49.74 113.12
C LYS A 680 48.81 -49.02 111.79
N SER A 681 49.78 -49.45 110.99
CA SER A 681 50.10 -48.86 109.69
C SER A 681 49.21 -49.40 108.56
N THR A 682 49.07 -50.72 108.44
CA THR A 682 48.35 -51.39 107.34
C THR A 682 46.88 -51.59 107.66
N GLY A 683 46.52 -51.65 108.95
CA GLY A 683 45.16 -52.00 109.36
C GLY A 683 44.10 -50.94 109.07
N ARG A 684 44.45 -49.66 108.84
CA ARG A 684 43.47 -48.57 108.71
C ARG A 684 42.54 -48.69 107.50
N GLU A 685 42.96 -49.38 106.44
CA GLU A 685 42.14 -49.56 105.23
C GLU A 685 41.05 -50.61 105.42
N TYR A 686 41.23 -51.53 106.37
CA TYR A 686 40.35 -52.69 106.54
C TYR A 686 39.74 -52.81 107.95
N LEU A 687 40.36 -52.17 108.96
CA LEU A 687 40.06 -52.30 110.38
C LEU A 687 40.07 -50.95 111.12
N GLN A 688 39.37 -50.91 112.24
CA GLN A 688 39.36 -49.84 113.22
C GLN A 688 40.12 -50.28 114.49
N ILE A 689 40.99 -49.41 115.04
CA ILE A 689 41.92 -49.73 116.14
C ILE A 689 41.66 -48.82 117.35
N ASN A 690 41.35 -49.42 118.52
CA ASN A 690 40.96 -48.75 119.77
C ASN A 690 41.99 -48.96 120.91
N SER A 691 41.95 -48.17 122.00
CA SER A 691 42.86 -48.24 123.16
C SER A 691 42.14 -48.66 124.45
N PRO A 692 42.66 -49.58 125.30
CA PRO A 692 43.88 -50.38 125.11
C PRO A 692 43.74 -51.30 123.88
N PHE A 693 44.84 -51.55 123.16
CA PHE A 693 44.90 -52.12 121.79
C PHE A 693 43.83 -53.18 121.46
N GLU A 694 42.73 -52.75 120.82
CA GLU A 694 41.56 -53.54 120.39
C GLU A 694 41.26 -53.30 118.90
N LEU A 695 40.74 -54.29 118.16
CA LEU A 695 40.56 -54.26 116.69
C LEU A 695 39.10 -54.63 116.30
N SER A 696 38.50 -53.97 115.29
CA SER A 696 37.15 -54.27 114.71
C SER A 696 37.04 -53.96 113.20
N VAL A 697 36.07 -54.55 112.45
CA VAL A 697 35.89 -54.38 110.98
C VAL A 697 34.64 -53.52 110.60
N PRO A 698 34.71 -52.55 109.64
CA PRO A 698 33.54 -51.77 109.12
C PRO A 698 32.53 -52.57 108.27
N GLU A 699 31.33 -52.02 108.00
CA GLU A 699 30.27 -52.71 107.20
C GLU A 699 30.52 -52.77 105.69
N SER A 700 31.13 -51.75 105.09
CA SER A 700 31.43 -51.70 103.65
C SER A 700 32.88 -51.26 103.44
N PHE A 701 33.80 -52.19 103.66
CA PHE A 701 35.24 -51.98 103.60
C PHE A 701 35.89 -52.33 102.23
N LEU A 702 35.14 -52.85 101.25
CA LEU A 702 35.59 -53.26 99.90
C LEU A 702 34.78 -52.62 98.75
N SER A 703 33.44 -52.59 98.81
CA SER A 703 32.59 -52.21 97.66
C SER A 703 32.51 -50.71 97.32
N GLU A 704 32.67 -49.81 98.29
CA GLU A 704 32.55 -48.35 98.09
C GLU A 704 33.51 -47.80 97.03
N SER A 705 34.69 -48.41 96.91
CA SER A 705 35.73 -47.96 95.97
C SER A 705 35.40 -48.20 94.49
N LEU A 706 34.61 -49.25 94.19
CA LEU A 706 34.23 -49.63 92.82
C LEU A 706 33.04 -48.81 92.31
N ASP A 707 32.06 -48.51 93.18
CA ASP A 707 30.89 -47.71 92.78
C ASP A 707 31.30 -46.30 92.38
N ARG A 708 32.19 -45.67 93.17
CA ARG A 708 32.75 -44.36 92.85
C ARG A 708 33.42 -44.32 91.47
N LYS A 709 34.20 -45.36 91.12
CA LYS A 709 34.86 -45.45 89.80
C LYS A 709 33.86 -45.54 88.65
N SER A 710 32.74 -46.23 88.85
CA SER A 710 31.71 -46.35 87.81
C SER A 710 30.98 -45.03 87.56
N GLU A 711 30.62 -44.25 88.59
CA GLU A 711 30.00 -42.94 88.40
C GLU A 711 30.96 -41.92 87.76
N GLU A 712 32.26 -41.99 88.08
CA GLU A 712 33.28 -41.17 87.41
C GLU A 712 33.36 -41.44 85.89
N LEU A 713 33.20 -42.70 85.46
CA LEU A 713 33.16 -43.07 84.04
C LEU A 713 31.91 -42.52 83.33
N LYS A 714 30.73 -42.58 83.97
CA LYS A 714 29.49 -42.00 83.43
C LYS A 714 29.64 -40.49 83.20
N ASP A 715 30.13 -39.76 84.21
CA ASP A 715 30.37 -38.32 84.12
C ASP A 715 31.39 -37.96 83.04
N LYS A 716 32.43 -38.79 82.87
CA LYS A 716 33.46 -38.60 81.85
C LYS A 716 32.87 -38.73 80.44
N VAL A 717 32.04 -39.75 80.19
CA VAL A 717 31.39 -39.94 78.89
C VAL A 717 30.39 -38.83 78.59
N LEU A 718 29.57 -38.43 79.57
CA LEU A 718 28.61 -37.33 79.39
C LEU A 718 29.31 -36.01 79.08
N LYS A 719 30.39 -35.69 79.80
CA LYS A 719 31.23 -34.52 79.48
C LYS A 719 31.97 -34.65 78.17
N SER A 720 32.37 -35.85 77.72
CA SER A 720 33.06 -35.96 76.43
C SER A 720 32.10 -35.80 75.26
N LEU A 721 30.89 -36.36 75.35
CA LEU A 721 29.95 -36.39 74.23
C LEU A 721 29.11 -35.12 74.16
N PHE A 722 28.60 -34.61 75.28
CA PHE A 722 27.58 -33.56 75.29
C PHE A 722 28.08 -32.21 75.81
N PHE A 723 29.38 -32.01 75.99
CA PHE A 723 29.90 -30.76 76.53
C PHE A 723 29.66 -29.56 75.60
N GLY A 724 29.03 -28.53 76.16
CA GLY A 724 28.70 -27.31 75.44
C GLY A 724 27.51 -27.44 74.48
N LEU A 725 26.71 -28.51 74.60
CA LEU A 725 25.41 -28.66 73.95
C LEU A 725 24.29 -28.33 74.95
N ASP A 726 23.25 -27.63 74.49
CA ASP A 726 22.09 -27.29 75.30
C ASP A 726 21.06 -28.43 75.23
N LEU A 727 21.06 -29.27 76.27
CA LEU A 727 20.19 -30.43 76.39
C LEU A 727 18.91 -30.06 77.13
N GLN A 728 17.77 -30.45 76.57
CA GLN A 728 16.45 -30.29 77.17
C GLN A 728 16.17 -31.42 78.17
N ASP A 729 15.19 -31.19 79.06
CA ASP A 729 14.82 -32.16 80.09
C ASP A 729 14.43 -33.55 79.52
N LEU A 730 13.74 -33.58 78.37
CA LEU A 730 13.37 -34.83 77.70
C LEU A 730 14.59 -35.62 77.21
N GLU A 731 15.60 -34.92 76.70
CA GLU A 731 16.85 -35.51 76.18
C GLU A 731 17.72 -36.02 77.34
N LEU A 732 17.73 -35.29 78.47
CA LEU A 732 18.36 -35.75 79.71
C LEU A 732 17.67 -37.00 80.27
N GLU A 733 16.34 -37.07 80.21
CA GLU A 733 15.58 -38.26 80.59
C GLU A 733 15.89 -39.46 79.67
N GLU A 734 16.00 -39.25 78.37
CA GLU A 734 16.35 -40.30 77.41
C GLU A 734 17.78 -40.82 77.59
N ILE A 735 18.73 -39.92 77.85
CA ILE A 735 20.13 -40.25 78.18
C ILE A 735 20.18 -41.08 79.49
N GLU A 736 19.46 -40.67 80.53
CA GLU A 736 19.36 -41.39 81.79
C GLU A 736 18.70 -42.76 81.65
N GLN A 737 17.64 -42.87 80.84
CA GLN A 737 17.04 -44.16 80.50
C GLN A 737 18.02 -45.06 79.74
N GLY A 738 18.84 -44.48 78.87
CA GLY A 738 19.93 -45.17 78.17
C GLY A 738 20.88 -45.89 79.13
N PHE A 739 21.43 -45.17 80.11
CA PHE A 739 22.31 -45.77 81.13
C PHE A 739 21.61 -46.81 82.01
N LYS A 740 20.30 -46.66 82.27
CA LYS A 740 19.50 -47.63 83.05
C LYS A 740 19.14 -48.90 82.27
N SER A 741 19.02 -48.81 80.95
CA SER A 741 18.49 -49.88 80.08
C SER A 741 19.41 -51.10 79.92
N ARG A 742 20.71 -50.95 80.24
CA ARG A 742 21.75 -51.98 80.07
C ARG A 742 21.94 -52.46 78.61
N ASP A 743 21.47 -51.70 77.62
CA ASP A 743 21.57 -52.00 76.19
C ASP A 743 22.46 -50.97 75.48
N ARG A 744 23.74 -51.33 75.30
CA ARG A 744 24.76 -50.47 74.66
C ARG A 744 24.40 -50.06 73.24
N PRO A 745 23.99 -50.96 72.32
CA PRO A 745 23.52 -50.57 70.98
C PRO A 745 22.39 -49.55 70.98
N LYS A 746 21.38 -49.75 71.85
CA LYS A 746 20.25 -48.83 71.95
C LYS A 746 20.67 -47.45 72.46
N MET A 747 21.49 -47.41 73.51
CA MET A 747 22.04 -46.16 74.04
C MET A 747 22.90 -45.41 73.01
N ARG A 748 23.71 -46.14 72.23
CA ARG A 748 24.53 -45.56 71.15
C ARG A 748 23.67 -44.93 70.06
N SER A 749 22.54 -45.54 69.71
CA SER A 749 21.58 -44.98 68.75
C SER A 749 20.98 -43.68 69.26
N VAL A 750 20.55 -43.66 70.52
CA VAL A 750 19.98 -42.46 71.18
C VAL A 750 21.01 -41.34 71.23
N PHE A 751 22.26 -41.64 71.59
CA PHE A 751 23.32 -40.62 71.59
C PHE A 751 23.61 -40.09 70.20
N ARG A 752 23.62 -40.95 69.16
CA ARG A 752 23.84 -40.50 67.78
C ARG A 752 22.77 -39.52 67.32
N GLU A 753 21.49 -39.83 67.59
CA GLU A 753 20.36 -39.00 67.19
C GLU A 753 20.43 -37.62 67.86
N ILE A 754 20.55 -37.59 69.19
CA ILE A 754 20.64 -36.35 69.97
C ILE A 754 21.89 -35.53 69.57
N LEU A 755 23.06 -36.16 69.44
CA LEU A 755 24.30 -35.46 69.07
C LEU A 755 24.22 -34.88 67.66
N THR A 756 23.66 -35.60 66.69
CA THR A 756 23.51 -35.13 65.31
C THR A 756 22.56 -33.94 65.26
N GLU A 757 21.41 -34.04 65.90
CA GLU A 757 20.43 -32.97 65.93
C GLU A 757 21.01 -31.70 66.58
N LYS A 758 21.62 -31.81 67.77
CA LYS A 758 22.16 -30.65 68.49
C LYS A 758 23.35 -30.01 67.79
N THR A 759 24.20 -30.82 67.17
CA THR A 759 25.34 -30.28 66.40
C THR A 759 24.85 -29.52 65.17
N LEU A 760 23.82 -30.01 64.49
CA LEU A 760 23.20 -29.32 63.35
C LEU A 760 22.40 -28.07 63.76
N GLN A 761 21.72 -28.10 64.91
CA GLN A 761 21.02 -26.93 65.48
C GLN A 761 22.00 -25.82 65.83
N LYS A 762 23.14 -26.16 66.45
CA LYS A 762 24.21 -25.21 66.80
C LYS A 762 24.76 -24.47 65.57
N GLU A 763 24.81 -25.13 64.42
CA GLU A 763 25.28 -24.56 63.15
C GLU A 763 24.19 -23.83 62.33
N ASP A 764 22.95 -23.72 62.84
CA ASP A 764 21.76 -23.21 62.14
C ASP A 764 21.54 -23.88 60.76
N TYR A 765 21.78 -25.19 60.68
CA TYR A 765 21.75 -25.92 59.41
C TYR A 765 20.37 -25.85 58.74
N SER A 766 19.29 -26.16 59.47
CA SER A 766 17.92 -26.22 58.93
C SER A 766 17.43 -24.85 58.45
N GLY A 767 17.74 -23.77 59.18
CA GLY A 767 17.41 -22.41 58.80
C GLY A 767 18.17 -21.93 57.56
N LYS A 768 19.47 -22.25 57.46
CA LYS A 768 20.27 -21.94 56.26
C LYS A 768 19.81 -22.75 55.04
N PHE A 769 19.62 -24.06 55.19
CA PHE A 769 19.19 -24.94 54.10
C PHE A 769 17.81 -24.55 53.55
N GLY A 770 16.83 -24.27 54.42
CA GLY A 770 15.49 -23.85 53.99
C GLY A 770 15.48 -22.53 53.22
N ARG A 771 16.31 -21.55 53.62
CA ARG A 771 16.48 -20.28 52.88
C ARG A 771 17.08 -20.51 51.50
N VAL A 772 18.18 -21.27 51.42
CA VAL A 772 18.86 -21.56 50.15
C VAL A 772 17.95 -22.33 49.19
N GLU A 773 17.18 -23.31 49.68
CA GLU A 773 16.25 -24.08 48.83
C GLU A 773 15.10 -23.22 48.29
N THR A 774 14.57 -22.30 49.11
CA THR A 774 13.54 -21.35 48.67
C THR A 774 14.08 -20.40 47.60
N GLU A 775 15.27 -19.84 47.82
CA GLU A 775 15.94 -18.97 46.85
C GLU A 775 16.23 -19.72 45.53
N VAL A 776 16.64 -21.00 45.57
CA VAL A 776 16.85 -21.84 44.38
C VAL A 776 15.55 -22.00 43.59
N LEU A 777 14.43 -22.32 44.24
CA LEU A 777 13.13 -22.48 43.59
C LEU A 777 12.63 -21.18 42.96
N GLU A 778 12.81 -20.04 43.64
CA GLU A 778 12.44 -18.72 43.11
C GLU A 778 13.29 -18.34 41.88
N LEU A 779 14.61 -18.61 41.92
CA LEU A 779 15.51 -18.37 40.80
C LEU A 779 15.20 -19.31 39.61
N GLU A 780 14.87 -20.58 39.84
CA GLU A 780 14.45 -21.51 38.78
C GLU A 780 13.15 -21.07 38.09
N LYS A 781 12.18 -20.60 38.88
CA LYS A 781 10.94 -20.02 38.34
C LYS A 781 11.23 -18.76 37.51
N SER A 782 12.04 -17.85 38.03
CA SER A 782 12.44 -16.62 37.32
C SER A 782 13.16 -16.95 36.01
N LEU A 783 14.04 -17.94 36.02
CA LEU A 783 14.76 -18.40 34.83
C LEU A 783 13.80 -18.96 33.76
N GLN A 784 12.80 -19.75 34.18
CA GLN A 784 11.77 -20.26 33.27
C GLN A 784 10.95 -19.14 32.62
N GLU A 785 10.55 -18.12 33.39
CA GLU A 785 9.83 -16.95 32.88
C GLU A 785 10.68 -16.15 31.88
N LYS A 786 11.97 -15.93 32.18
CA LYS A 786 12.91 -15.25 31.28
C LYS A 786 13.15 -16.02 29.97
N HIS A 787 13.31 -17.35 30.03
CA HIS A 787 13.44 -18.17 28.83
C HIS A 787 12.17 -18.14 27.96
N ALA A 788 10.98 -18.19 28.58
CA ALA A 788 9.72 -18.08 27.85
C ALA A 788 9.60 -16.72 27.13
N LEU A 789 10.00 -15.63 27.78
CA LEU A 789 10.03 -14.31 27.16
C LEU A 789 11.06 -14.22 26.02
N SER A 790 12.25 -14.82 26.20
CA SER A 790 13.28 -14.86 25.14
C SER A 790 12.77 -15.61 23.91
N ALA A 791 12.13 -16.76 24.09
CA ALA A 791 11.53 -17.53 23.00
C ALA A 791 10.38 -16.78 22.31
N LEU A 792 9.60 -15.99 23.05
CA LEU A 792 8.59 -15.11 22.47
C LEU A 792 9.22 -14.02 21.60
N ILE A 793 10.28 -13.37 22.09
CA ILE A 793 11.00 -12.34 21.33
C ILE A 793 11.54 -12.89 20.01
N GLU A 794 12.24 -14.04 20.02
CA GLU A 794 12.76 -14.68 18.80
C GLU A 794 11.66 -15.01 17.77
N LYS A 795 10.49 -15.46 18.25
CA LYS A 795 9.34 -15.71 17.37
C LYS A 795 8.75 -14.44 16.79
N VAL A 796 8.76 -13.33 17.54
CA VAL A 796 8.32 -12.02 17.05
C VAL A 796 9.29 -11.47 16.01
N GLU A 797 10.60 -11.68 16.17
CA GLU A 797 11.60 -11.33 15.16
C GLU A 797 11.34 -12.11 13.86
N THR A 798 11.18 -13.43 13.96
CA THR A 798 10.86 -14.30 12.81
C THR A 798 9.57 -13.87 12.12
N LEU A 799 8.49 -13.64 12.88
CA LEU A 799 7.21 -13.16 12.36
C LEU A 799 7.35 -11.82 11.63
N THR A 800 8.22 -10.93 12.13
CA THR A 800 8.48 -9.64 11.49
C THR A 800 9.09 -9.82 10.11
N GLU A 801 10.01 -10.77 9.94
CA GLU A 801 10.60 -11.12 8.64
C GLU A 801 9.58 -11.79 7.71
N GLU A 802 8.83 -12.79 8.20
CA GLU A 802 7.83 -13.53 7.43
C GLU A 802 6.72 -12.62 6.88
N THR A 803 6.31 -11.63 7.68
CA THR A 803 5.26 -10.67 7.29
C THR A 803 5.78 -9.52 6.43
N LEU A 804 7.09 -9.37 6.21
CA LEU A 804 7.67 -8.23 5.50
C LEU A 804 7.11 -8.07 4.08
N ALA A 805 6.98 -9.16 3.34
CA ALA A 805 6.42 -9.15 1.98
C ALA A 805 4.97 -8.66 1.98
N ASN A 806 4.12 -9.24 2.85
CA ASN A 806 2.73 -8.85 3.00
C ASN A 806 2.60 -7.39 3.47
N ARG A 807 3.42 -6.93 4.42
CA ARG A 807 3.42 -5.52 4.87
C ARG A 807 3.81 -4.57 3.74
N ARG A 808 4.83 -4.91 2.94
CA ARG A 808 5.24 -4.12 1.77
C ARG A 808 4.13 -4.06 0.73
N ASP A 809 3.52 -5.18 0.40
CA ASP A 809 2.45 -5.27 -0.59
C ASP A 809 1.21 -4.51 -0.13
N LEU A 810 0.84 -4.61 1.14
CA LEU A 810 -0.26 -3.84 1.74
C LEU A 810 -0.05 -2.32 1.60
N ASN A 811 1.16 -1.80 1.86
CA ASN A 811 1.45 -0.37 1.67
C ASN A 811 1.41 0.02 0.19
N ARG A 812 1.92 -0.84 -0.71
CA ARG A 812 1.86 -0.61 -2.15
C ARG A 812 0.41 -0.50 -2.64
N TYR A 813 -0.43 -1.46 -2.27
CA TYR A 813 -1.85 -1.47 -2.64
C TYR A 813 -2.59 -0.28 -2.04
N TYR A 814 -2.29 0.13 -0.80
CA TYR A 814 -2.85 1.39 -0.27
C TYR A 814 -2.40 2.63 -1.04
N GLY A 815 -1.15 2.68 -1.49
CA GLY A 815 -0.64 3.76 -2.34
C GLY A 815 -1.42 3.85 -3.66
N GLN A 816 -1.55 2.71 -4.36
CA GLN A 816 -2.31 2.61 -5.60
C GLN A 816 -3.79 2.93 -5.39
N PHE A 817 -4.42 2.38 -4.36
CA PHE A 817 -5.80 2.67 -3.97
C PHE A 817 -6.04 4.17 -3.83
N TYR A 818 -5.18 4.90 -3.11
CA TYR A 818 -5.34 6.35 -2.95
C TYR A 818 -5.07 7.13 -4.24
N GLU A 819 -4.13 6.69 -5.08
CA GLU A 819 -3.90 7.28 -6.40
C GLU A 819 -5.13 7.12 -7.30
N GLU A 820 -5.70 5.92 -7.38
CA GLU A 820 -6.89 5.64 -8.19
C GLU A 820 -8.12 6.37 -7.64
N VAL A 821 -8.32 6.40 -6.31
CA VAL A 821 -9.39 7.22 -5.71
C VAL A 821 -9.22 8.71 -6.03
N THR A 822 -7.99 9.22 -6.07
CA THR A 822 -7.72 10.61 -6.43
C THR A 822 -7.96 10.88 -7.91
N ARG A 823 -7.51 9.98 -8.80
CA ARG A 823 -7.77 10.07 -10.25
C ARG A 823 -9.26 10.08 -10.55
N MET A 824 -9.99 9.17 -9.91
CA MET A 824 -11.44 9.07 -9.98
C MET A 824 -12.12 10.36 -9.52
N ASN A 825 -11.72 10.92 -8.37
CA ASN A 825 -12.26 12.19 -7.86
C ASN A 825 -11.92 13.39 -8.77
N ASN A 826 -10.82 13.36 -9.52
CA ASN A 826 -10.48 14.42 -10.49
C ASN A 826 -11.33 14.35 -11.77
N LEU A 827 -11.81 13.16 -12.16
CA LEU A 827 -12.73 12.98 -13.29
C LEU A 827 -14.18 13.36 -12.96
N HIS A 828 -14.46 13.62 -11.68
CA HIS A 828 -15.77 13.94 -11.11
C HIS A 828 -16.37 15.28 -11.60
N GLY A 829 -15.66 16.04 -12.44
CA GLY A 829 -16.15 17.27 -13.07
C GLY A 829 -17.00 17.07 -14.34
N LEU A 830 -17.16 15.84 -14.83
CA LEU A 830 -17.67 15.58 -16.19
C LEU A 830 -19.10 15.00 -16.26
N GLY A 831 -19.62 14.37 -15.19
CA GLY A 831 -21.01 13.89 -15.13
C GLY A 831 -22.06 14.97 -14.84
N GLY A 832 -21.69 16.24 -15.02
CA GLY A 832 -22.51 17.42 -14.70
C GLY A 832 -23.48 17.80 -15.83
N LYS A 833 -24.27 18.87 -15.58
CA LYS A 833 -25.21 19.49 -16.52
C LYS A 833 -24.69 19.49 -17.95
N THR A 834 -25.59 19.25 -18.93
CA THR A 834 -25.29 19.37 -20.35
C THR A 834 -24.47 20.62 -20.63
N SER A 835 -23.27 20.41 -21.16
CA SER A 835 -22.31 21.46 -21.49
C SER A 835 -22.50 21.82 -22.96
N ILE A 836 -23.06 23.00 -23.21
CA ILE A 836 -23.33 23.51 -24.55
C ILE A 836 -22.24 24.52 -24.90
N SER A 837 -21.45 24.20 -25.91
CA SER A 837 -20.45 25.08 -26.52
C SER A 837 -20.94 25.59 -27.88
N LEU A 838 -20.05 26.20 -28.67
CA LEU A 838 -20.42 26.79 -29.95
C LEU A 838 -20.70 25.72 -31.02
N TYR A 839 -19.83 24.70 -31.14
CA TYR A 839 -20.00 23.65 -32.15
C TYR A 839 -20.17 22.25 -31.56
N MET A 840 -20.17 22.12 -30.23
CA MET A 840 -20.32 20.84 -29.56
C MET A 840 -21.25 20.91 -28.33
N THR A 841 -22.09 19.91 -28.15
CA THR A 841 -22.89 19.73 -26.93
C THR A 841 -22.48 18.41 -26.29
N LYS A 842 -21.91 18.46 -25.09
CA LYS A 842 -21.66 17.26 -24.29
C LYS A 842 -22.87 16.98 -23.42
N PHE A 843 -23.54 15.86 -23.67
CA PHE A 843 -24.79 15.51 -23.01
C PHE A 843 -24.56 15.07 -21.55
N GLY A 844 -25.17 15.76 -20.59
CA GLY A 844 -24.91 15.53 -19.16
C GLY A 844 -25.91 14.60 -18.46
N ASN A 845 -27.15 14.51 -18.96
CA ASN A 845 -28.25 13.77 -18.31
C ASN A 845 -28.27 12.27 -18.66
N ILE A 846 -27.09 11.64 -18.65
CA ILE A 846 -26.92 10.23 -19.01
C ILE A 846 -27.60 9.34 -17.97
N ASN A 847 -28.44 8.40 -18.41
CA ASN A 847 -28.87 7.30 -17.56
C ASN A 847 -27.73 6.30 -17.41
N PRO A 848 -27.11 6.20 -16.25
CA PRO A 848 -25.91 5.39 -16.11
C PRO A 848 -26.23 3.89 -15.94
N LYS A 849 -27.53 3.51 -15.97
CA LYS A 849 -27.96 2.13 -16.29
C LYS A 849 -27.47 1.66 -17.65
N ILE A 850 -27.30 2.56 -18.60
CA ILE A 850 -26.80 2.26 -19.94
C ILE A 850 -25.39 1.69 -19.94
N LEU A 851 -24.54 1.96 -18.93
CA LEU A 851 -23.18 1.41 -18.87
C LEU A 851 -23.12 -0.10 -18.77
N SER A 852 -24.20 -0.75 -18.33
CA SER A 852 -24.32 -2.21 -18.34
C SER A 852 -24.58 -2.78 -19.73
N LEU A 853 -25.06 -1.95 -20.67
CA LEU A 853 -25.34 -2.30 -22.06
C LEU A 853 -24.14 -2.06 -22.98
N ILE A 854 -23.07 -1.45 -22.46
CA ILE A 854 -21.96 -0.93 -23.25
C ILE A 854 -20.69 -1.74 -22.98
N ASP A 855 -20.15 -2.35 -24.02
CA ASP A 855 -18.82 -2.98 -24.04
C ASP A 855 -17.79 -2.14 -24.83
N ALA A 856 -16.58 -2.69 -25.03
CA ALA A 856 -15.51 -2.01 -25.76
C ALA A 856 -15.85 -1.74 -27.24
N SER A 857 -16.67 -2.58 -27.85
CA SER A 857 -17.15 -2.47 -29.23
C SER A 857 -18.47 -1.72 -29.38
N SER A 858 -19.14 -1.41 -28.28
CA SER A 858 -20.46 -0.76 -28.30
C SER A 858 -20.45 0.65 -28.87
N ASP A 859 -21.52 0.94 -29.61
CA ASP A 859 -21.84 2.25 -30.17
C ASP A 859 -23.31 2.61 -29.89
N MET A 860 -23.76 3.79 -30.35
CA MET A 860 -25.12 4.26 -30.08
C MET A 860 -26.23 3.35 -30.67
N THR A 861 -25.92 2.41 -31.58
CA THR A 861 -26.88 1.38 -32.02
C THR A 861 -27.30 0.46 -30.88
N ASP A 862 -26.46 0.26 -29.85
CA ASP A 862 -26.80 -0.61 -28.73
C ASP A 862 -27.98 -0.09 -27.89
N LEU A 863 -28.23 1.22 -27.94
CA LEU A 863 -29.37 1.84 -27.28
C LEU A 863 -30.70 1.59 -28.00
N ASP A 864 -30.68 1.09 -29.25
CA ASP A 864 -31.90 0.81 -30.03
C ASP A 864 -32.64 -0.44 -29.52
N TRP A 865 -31.98 -1.32 -28.78
CA TRP A 865 -32.47 -2.67 -28.50
C TRP A 865 -33.51 -2.76 -27.39
N ASP A 866 -33.40 -1.94 -26.35
CA ASP A 866 -34.28 -1.98 -25.18
C ASP A 866 -34.98 -0.65 -24.87
N ASP A 867 -35.99 -0.70 -24.00
CA ASP A 867 -36.80 0.46 -23.68
C ASP A 867 -36.05 1.51 -22.83
N SER A 868 -35.03 1.10 -22.07
CA SER A 868 -34.19 2.02 -21.29
C SER A 868 -33.25 2.82 -22.19
N GLY A 869 -32.65 2.16 -23.19
CA GLY A 869 -31.84 2.77 -24.22
C GLY A 869 -32.67 3.71 -25.09
N LYS A 870 -33.87 3.29 -25.54
CA LYS A 870 -34.77 4.17 -26.30
C LYS A 870 -35.20 5.42 -25.54
N HIS A 871 -35.49 5.30 -24.25
CA HIS A 871 -35.82 6.46 -23.43
C HIS A 871 -34.67 7.48 -23.36
N GLU A 872 -33.43 7.02 -23.47
CA GLU A 872 -32.25 7.89 -23.49
C GLU A 872 -32.01 8.50 -24.87
N LEU A 873 -32.25 7.73 -25.92
CA LEU A 873 -32.30 8.26 -27.29
C LEU A 873 -33.40 9.31 -27.44
N ASP A 874 -34.55 9.19 -26.76
CA ASP A 874 -35.60 10.21 -26.75
C ASP A 874 -35.10 11.54 -26.16
N LYS A 875 -34.29 11.51 -25.10
CA LYS A 875 -33.66 12.73 -24.55
C LYS A 875 -32.67 13.35 -25.55
N LEU A 876 -31.91 12.53 -26.27
CA LEU A 876 -31.03 13.01 -27.32
C LEU A 876 -31.83 13.60 -28.50
N ILE A 877 -33.00 13.03 -28.84
CA ILE A 877 -33.92 13.61 -29.83
C ILE A 877 -34.42 14.98 -29.37
N GLU A 878 -34.80 15.14 -28.09
CA GLU A 878 -35.16 16.44 -27.54
C GLU A 878 -34.02 17.46 -27.68
N GLU A 879 -32.78 17.05 -27.38
CA GLU A 879 -31.60 17.90 -27.55
C GLU A 879 -31.34 18.26 -29.02
N ILE A 880 -31.53 17.32 -29.95
CA ILE A 880 -31.46 17.58 -31.40
C ILE A 880 -32.47 18.66 -31.79
N LEU A 881 -33.72 18.55 -31.31
CA LEU A 881 -34.82 19.48 -31.61
C LEU A 881 -34.58 20.89 -31.06
N VAL A 882 -33.74 21.02 -30.02
CA VAL A 882 -33.29 22.32 -29.50
C VAL A 882 -32.09 22.83 -30.31
N THR A 883 -31.06 22.00 -30.46
CA THR A 883 -29.76 22.39 -31.01
C THR A 883 -29.83 22.81 -32.48
N TYR A 884 -30.64 22.14 -33.31
CA TYR A 884 -30.67 22.46 -34.75
C TYR A 884 -31.13 23.88 -35.05
N LYS A 885 -31.91 24.50 -34.15
CA LYS A 885 -32.42 25.87 -34.31
C LYS A 885 -31.28 26.89 -34.32
N ASN A 886 -30.26 26.64 -33.51
CA ASN A 886 -29.06 27.49 -33.41
C ASN A 886 -28.23 27.45 -34.70
N LEU A 887 -28.31 26.38 -35.48
CA LEU A 887 -27.65 26.29 -36.80
C LEU A 887 -28.31 27.18 -37.86
N VAL A 888 -29.57 27.59 -37.65
CA VAL A 888 -30.34 28.45 -38.55
C VAL A 888 -30.23 29.92 -38.11
N GLU A 889 -29.05 30.34 -37.65
CA GLU A 889 -28.75 31.71 -37.27
C GLU A 889 -27.82 32.39 -38.28
N SER A 890 -28.04 33.68 -38.53
CA SER A 890 -27.23 34.47 -39.48
C SER A 890 -25.74 34.52 -39.07
N TYR A 891 -25.49 34.66 -37.76
CA TYR A 891 -24.14 34.68 -37.20
C TYR A 891 -23.38 33.37 -37.46
N LYS A 892 -24.01 32.22 -37.21
CA LYS A 892 -23.43 30.89 -37.44
C LYS A 892 -23.11 30.62 -38.91
N LEU A 893 -24.03 30.97 -39.80
CA LEU A 893 -23.85 30.82 -41.25
C LEU A 893 -22.88 31.84 -41.86
N GLY A 894 -22.48 32.86 -41.10
CA GLY A 894 -21.61 33.93 -41.59
C GLY A 894 -22.29 34.87 -42.60
N VAL A 895 -23.61 35.02 -42.53
CA VAL A 895 -24.41 35.87 -43.43
C VAL A 895 -25.00 37.05 -42.68
N HIS A 896 -25.28 38.15 -43.39
CA HIS A 896 -25.84 39.35 -42.76
C HIS A 896 -27.33 39.15 -42.48
N ASN A 897 -28.09 38.73 -43.51
CA ASN A 897 -29.53 38.53 -43.42
C ASN A 897 -29.94 37.15 -43.96
N LEU A 898 -30.85 36.48 -43.24
CA LEU A 898 -31.52 35.27 -43.74
C LEU A 898 -32.61 35.58 -44.78
N MET A 899 -33.12 36.81 -44.74
CA MET A 899 -34.15 37.34 -45.63
C MET A 899 -33.92 38.84 -45.82
N ILE A 900 -34.06 39.34 -47.05
CA ILE A 900 -33.85 40.76 -47.38
C ILE A 900 -35.14 41.34 -47.97
N PRO A 901 -35.77 42.34 -47.32
CA PRO A 901 -36.96 42.99 -47.86
C PRO A 901 -36.60 43.88 -49.06
N ILE A 902 -37.29 43.68 -50.17
CA ILE A 902 -37.09 44.45 -51.42
C ILE A 902 -38.18 45.52 -51.58
N SER A 903 -39.43 45.17 -51.29
CA SER A 903 -40.56 46.09 -51.30
C SER A 903 -41.57 45.66 -50.23
N ALA A 904 -42.73 46.33 -50.16
CA ALA A 904 -43.80 45.93 -49.23
C ALA A 904 -44.30 44.49 -49.48
N THR A 905 -44.15 43.96 -50.69
CA THR A 905 -44.66 42.64 -51.09
C THR A 905 -43.58 41.69 -51.60
N GLU A 906 -42.39 42.19 -51.91
CA GLU A 906 -41.28 41.39 -52.43
C GLU A 906 -40.13 41.32 -51.43
N ARG A 907 -39.55 40.13 -51.29
CA ARG A 907 -38.36 39.86 -50.48
C ARG A 907 -37.47 38.84 -51.20
N TRP A 908 -36.18 38.89 -50.92
CA TRP A 908 -35.26 37.81 -51.23
C TRP A 908 -35.12 36.88 -50.03
N ASN A 909 -34.97 35.59 -50.32
CA ASN A 909 -34.78 34.49 -49.36
C ASN A 909 -33.74 33.51 -49.92
N PHE A 910 -33.31 32.52 -49.14
CA PHE A 910 -32.54 31.39 -49.71
C PHE A 910 -33.39 30.56 -50.67
N GLY A 911 -32.74 29.87 -51.62
CA GLY A 911 -33.44 29.06 -52.62
C GLY A 911 -33.93 27.72 -52.06
N LYS A 912 -33.05 27.02 -51.35
CA LYS A 912 -33.32 25.73 -50.71
C LYS A 912 -32.48 25.61 -49.43
N ALA A 913 -32.92 24.76 -48.51
CA ALA A 913 -32.19 24.43 -47.29
C ALA A 913 -32.27 22.94 -46.96
N ALA A 914 -31.25 22.42 -46.29
CA ALA A 914 -31.22 21.04 -45.83
C ALA A 914 -30.62 20.94 -44.43
N LEU A 915 -31.28 20.19 -43.55
CA LEU A 915 -30.71 19.69 -42.30
C LEU A 915 -30.37 18.21 -42.48
N VAL A 916 -29.12 17.84 -42.19
CA VAL A 916 -28.66 16.45 -42.18
C VAL A 916 -28.35 16.07 -40.74
N VAL A 917 -28.95 14.98 -40.27
CA VAL A 917 -28.68 14.43 -38.94
C VAL A 917 -28.03 13.06 -39.09
N SER A 918 -26.79 12.93 -38.63
CA SER A 918 -26.04 11.68 -38.68
C SER A 918 -25.90 11.09 -37.27
N SER A 919 -26.44 9.89 -37.06
CA SER A 919 -26.41 9.15 -35.78
C SER A 919 -26.29 7.66 -36.04
N ARG A 920 -25.46 6.92 -35.29
CA ARG A 920 -25.40 5.45 -35.37
C ARG A 920 -26.73 4.77 -35.01
N SER A 921 -27.59 5.45 -34.23
CA SER A 921 -28.91 4.93 -33.84
C SER A 921 -29.89 4.98 -35.01
N SER A 922 -30.42 3.81 -35.37
CA SER A 922 -31.51 3.69 -36.35
C SER A 922 -32.84 4.19 -35.76
N TYR A 923 -33.00 4.11 -34.44
CA TYR A 923 -34.16 4.64 -33.73
C TYR A 923 -34.23 6.17 -33.88
N ILE A 924 -33.14 6.91 -33.59
CA ILE A 924 -33.07 8.38 -33.80
C ILE A 924 -33.42 8.73 -35.24
N SER A 925 -32.79 8.05 -36.21
CA SER A 925 -33.07 8.26 -37.63
C SER A 925 -34.54 8.03 -37.98
N SER A 926 -35.20 7.01 -37.42
CA SER A 926 -36.62 6.69 -37.66
C SER A 926 -37.60 7.68 -37.00
N GLN A 927 -37.28 8.17 -35.81
CA GLN A 927 -38.10 9.15 -35.10
C GLN A 927 -38.05 10.52 -35.79
N LEU A 928 -36.85 10.98 -36.15
CA LEU A 928 -36.67 12.25 -36.85
C LEU A 928 -37.32 12.25 -38.25
N THR A 929 -37.38 11.08 -38.90
CA THR A 929 -38.02 10.92 -40.22
C THR A 929 -39.53 10.64 -40.13
N SER A 930 -40.10 10.50 -38.92
CA SER A 930 -41.55 10.41 -38.75
C SER A 930 -42.24 11.66 -39.28
N GLU A 931 -43.40 11.51 -39.93
CA GLU A 931 -44.13 12.63 -40.57
C GLU A 931 -44.28 13.81 -39.61
N ARG A 932 -44.69 13.56 -38.35
CA ARG A 932 -44.88 14.59 -37.34
C ARG A 932 -43.63 15.42 -37.06
N ILE A 933 -42.48 14.78 -36.82
CA ILE A 933 -41.25 15.49 -36.44
C ILE A 933 -40.60 16.10 -37.68
N ALA A 934 -40.53 15.36 -38.79
CA ALA A 934 -39.96 15.82 -40.03
C ALA A 934 -40.71 17.04 -40.58
N ASP A 935 -42.05 17.02 -40.58
CA ASP A 935 -42.85 18.16 -41.05
C ASP A 935 -42.69 19.37 -40.14
N ALA A 936 -42.65 19.19 -38.81
CA ALA A 936 -42.40 20.31 -37.89
C ALA A 936 -41.04 20.98 -38.13
N ILE A 937 -39.96 20.20 -38.28
CA ILE A 937 -38.62 20.73 -38.58
C ILE A 937 -38.60 21.45 -39.94
N LYS A 938 -39.19 20.84 -40.98
CA LYS A 938 -39.25 21.46 -42.32
C LYS A 938 -40.06 22.75 -42.29
N ASP A 939 -41.20 22.78 -41.61
CA ASP A 939 -42.06 23.96 -41.49
C ASP A 939 -41.37 25.09 -40.73
N GLU A 940 -40.64 24.76 -39.66
CA GLU A 940 -39.85 25.74 -38.91
C GLU A 940 -38.71 26.32 -39.78
N ILE A 941 -37.95 25.49 -40.49
CA ILE A 941 -36.89 25.94 -41.42
C ILE A 941 -37.48 26.78 -42.56
N ASN A 942 -38.58 26.33 -43.17
CA ASN A 942 -39.30 27.07 -44.22
C ASN A 942 -39.77 28.43 -43.71
N GLY A 943 -40.31 28.49 -42.50
CA GLY A 943 -40.76 29.72 -41.85
C GLY A 943 -39.62 30.70 -41.59
N THR A 944 -38.55 30.22 -40.94
CA THR A 944 -37.38 31.01 -40.56
C THR A 944 -36.63 31.57 -41.78
N LEU A 945 -36.45 30.76 -42.82
CA LEU A 945 -35.80 31.20 -44.07
C LEU A 945 -36.77 31.80 -45.09
N ALA A 946 -38.06 31.83 -44.78
CA ALA A 946 -39.13 32.29 -45.68
C ALA A 946 -39.07 31.65 -47.09
N LEU A 947 -38.79 30.34 -47.17
CA LEU A 947 -38.64 29.63 -48.44
C LEU A 947 -39.93 29.64 -49.26
N LYS A 948 -39.79 29.52 -50.60
CA LYS A 948 -40.91 29.72 -51.52
C LYS A 948 -41.91 28.56 -51.51
N ASN A 949 -41.41 27.33 -51.49
CA ASN A 949 -42.23 26.13 -51.42
C ASN A 949 -41.93 25.35 -50.14
N ILE A 950 -42.96 24.70 -49.58
CA ILE A 950 -42.81 23.84 -48.39
C ILE A 950 -41.80 22.68 -48.61
N ASN A 951 -41.57 22.30 -49.87
CA ASN A 951 -40.63 21.26 -50.26
C ASN A 951 -39.19 21.76 -50.45
N ASP A 952 -38.92 23.05 -50.29
CA ASP A 952 -37.58 23.63 -50.44
C ASP A 952 -36.71 23.45 -49.19
N ALA A 953 -37.31 23.16 -48.02
CA ALA A 953 -36.64 22.61 -46.85
C ALA A 953 -36.63 21.08 -46.89
N LYS A 954 -35.49 20.47 -46.57
CA LYS A 954 -35.32 19.01 -46.50
C LYS A 954 -34.66 18.58 -45.19
N LEU A 955 -35.07 17.42 -44.69
CA LEU A 955 -34.42 16.70 -43.60
C LEU A 955 -33.87 15.39 -44.13
N ALA A 956 -32.59 15.12 -43.84
CA ALA A 956 -31.90 13.89 -44.19
C ALA A 956 -31.38 13.20 -42.92
N THR A 957 -31.36 11.87 -42.91
CA THR A 957 -30.69 11.11 -41.85
C THR A 957 -29.82 9.99 -42.42
N HIS A 958 -28.71 9.66 -41.74
CA HIS A 958 -27.90 8.49 -42.06
C HIS A 958 -27.10 7.98 -40.85
N ASN A 959 -26.69 6.72 -40.92
CA ASN A 959 -26.12 6.01 -39.76
C ASN A 959 -24.58 5.98 -39.73
N TYR A 960 -23.92 7.06 -40.19
CA TYR A 960 -22.46 7.11 -40.32
C TYR A 960 -21.93 8.38 -39.66
N THR A 961 -21.35 8.20 -38.47
CA THR A 961 -20.78 9.23 -37.59
C THR A 961 -19.90 8.54 -36.54
N GLY A 962 -19.33 9.29 -35.59
CA GLY A 962 -18.63 8.73 -34.42
C GLY A 962 -19.52 7.80 -33.60
N SER A 963 -18.93 6.89 -32.83
CA SER A 963 -19.66 5.81 -32.14
C SER A 963 -20.74 6.34 -31.19
N TRP A 964 -20.47 7.48 -30.55
CA TRP A 964 -21.36 8.11 -29.58
C TRP A 964 -21.72 9.56 -29.94
N ASP A 965 -21.54 9.92 -31.21
CA ASP A 965 -21.76 11.27 -31.71
C ASP A 965 -23.04 11.35 -32.53
N ILE A 966 -23.76 12.47 -32.40
CA ILE A 966 -24.84 12.87 -33.29
C ILE A 966 -24.43 14.18 -33.95
N ALA A 967 -24.21 14.17 -35.26
CA ALA A 967 -23.85 15.37 -35.99
C ALA A 967 -25.07 15.98 -36.67
N LEU A 968 -25.26 17.28 -36.48
CA LEU A 968 -26.26 18.11 -37.13
C LEU A 968 -25.54 19.01 -38.12
N THR A 969 -25.94 19.00 -39.39
CA THR A 969 -25.34 19.87 -40.41
C THR A 969 -26.42 20.59 -41.18
N PHE A 970 -26.34 21.91 -41.18
CA PHE A 970 -27.29 22.76 -41.89
C PHE A 970 -26.65 23.36 -43.15
N PHE A 971 -27.41 23.35 -44.25
CA PHE A 971 -27.00 23.94 -45.52
C PHE A 971 -28.09 24.90 -46.03
N SER A 972 -27.69 26.09 -46.48
CA SER A 972 -28.58 27.03 -47.19
C SER A 972 -27.96 27.46 -48.53
N ALA A 973 -28.73 27.31 -49.61
CA ALA A 973 -28.25 27.50 -50.97
C ALA A 973 -28.82 28.74 -51.65
N SER A 974 -28.12 29.19 -52.70
CA SER A 974 -28.40 30.41 -53.46
C SER A 974 -28.06 31.71 -52.73
N GLY A 975 -26.94 31.70 -52.00
CA GLY A 975 -26.32 32.90 -51.44
C GLY A 975 -25.50 33.69 -52.47
N PHE A 976 -25.29 34.98 -52.20
CA PHE A 976 -24.49 35.88 -53.03
C PHE A 976 -23.47 36.67 -52.19
N LEU A 977 -22.48 37.28 -52.84
CA LEU A 977 -21.30 37.86 -52.20
C LEU A 977 -21.64 38.93 -51.15
N ASP A 978 -22.50 39.89 -51.51
CA ASP A 978 -22.82 41.05 -50.67
C ASP A 978 -23.56 40.68 -49.35
N ASN A 979 -24.11 39.46 -49.24
CA ASN A 979 -24.73 38.97 -48.01
C ASN A 979 -23.76 38.27 -47.05
N ILE A 980 -22.46 38.16 -47.39
CA ILE A 980 -21.44 37.58 -46.50
C ILE A 980 -21.10 38.59 -45.40
N SER A 981 -21.44 38.28 -44.15
CA SER A 981 -21.33 39.23 -43.02
C SER A 981 -19.89 39.70 -42.75
N PRO A 982 -18.87 38.82 -42.70
CA PRO A 982 -17.48 39.26 -42.53
C PRO A 982 -16.96 40.22 -43.62
N LEU A 983 -17.53 40.17 -44.83
CA LEU A 983 -17.18 41.07 -45.92
C LEU A 983 -17.75 42.47 -45.68
N THR A 984 -19.00 42.57 -45.22
CA THR A 984 -19.78 43.82 -45.19
C THR A 984 -19.90 44.47 -43.80
N ALA A 985 -19.41 43.84 -42.74
CA ALA A 985 -19.35 44.43 -41.40
C ALA A 985 -18.48 45.71 -41.38
N GLY A 986 -18.80 46.69 -40.52
CA GLY A 986 -17.95 47.88 -40.34
C GLY A 986 -16.58 47.49 -39.75
N GLY A 987 -15.47 47.91 -40.37
CA GLY A 987 -14.14 47.35 -40.09
C GLY A 987 -13.92 45.95 -40.68
N GLY A 988 -14.83 45.46 -41.54
CA GLY A 988 -14.79 44.14 -42.17
C GLY A 988 -13.91 44.12 -43.43
N PHE A 989 -13.92 42.99 -44.14
CA PHE A 989 -12.93 42.75 -45.20
C PHE A 989 -13.00 43.77 -46.35
N TRP A 990 -14.18 44.34 -46.61
CA TRP A 990 -14.36 45.32 -47.67
C TRP A 990 -13.58 46.62 -47.43
N GLU A 991 -13.48 47.09 -46.19
CA GLU A 991 -12.73 48.31 -45.87
C GLU A 991 -11.23 48.12 -46.13
N VAL A 992 -10.69 46.97 -45.71
CA VAL A 992 -9.31 46.58 -46.01
C VAL A 992 -9.10 46.40 -47.52
N TYR A 993 -10.09 45.82 -48.21
CA TYR A 993 -10.09 45.64 -49.65
C TYR A 993 -10.05 46.97 -50.39
N GLU A 994 -10.93 47.92 -50.11
CA GLU A 994 -10.96 49.21 -50.84
C GLU A 994 -9.62 49.95 -50.76
N ASN A 995 -8.98 49.90 -49.59
CA ASN A 995 -7.68 50.52 -49.35
C ASN A 995 -6.51 49.78 -50.04
N ASN A 996 -6.67 48.49 -50.38
CA ASN A 996 -5.54 47.65 -50.84
C ASN A 996 -5.86 46.79 -52.08
N LYS A 997 -6.98 47.04 -52.77
CA LYS A 997 -7.46 46.23 -53.92
C LYS A 997 -6.50 46.20 -55.10
N ASP A 998 -5.57 47.15 -55.20
CA ASP A 998 -4.56 47.20 -56.26
C ASP A 998 -3.25 46.49 -55.88
N ASN A 999 -3.15 45.89 -54.69
CA ASN A 999 -2.00 45.08 -54.30
C ASN A 999 -2.01 43.71 -55.01
N VAL A 1000 -1.34 43.64 -56.16
CA VAL A 1000 -1.24 42.44 -57.02
C VAL A 1000 -0.72 41.19 -56.32
N LEU A 1001 0.02 41.30 -55.21
CA LEU A 1001 0.51 40.13 -54.46
C LEU A 1001 -0.61 39.34 -53.78
N HIS A 1002 -1.81 39.92 -53.68
CA HIS A 1002 -3.01 39.28 -53.14
C HIS A 1002 -4.01 38.84 -54.21
N HIS A 1003 -3.73 39.07 -55.49
CA HIS A 1003 -4.53 38.59 -56.63
C HIS A 1003 -3.97 37.29 -57.19
N VAL A 1004 -4.83 36.50 -57.83
CA VAL A 1004 -4.42 35.27 -58.53
C VAL A 1004 -5.13 35.07 -59.85
N LEU A 1005 -6.37 35.54 -59.96
CA LEU A 1005 -7.13 35.47 -61.19
C LEU A 1005 -6.51 36.42 -62.22
N LYS A 1006 -6.35 35.93 -63.46
CA LYS A 1006 -5.81 36.66 -64.62
C LYS A 1006 -4.31 37.03 -64.59
N LEU A 1007 -3.56 36.79 -63.50
CA LEU A 1007 -2.13 37.15 -63.46
C LEU A 1007 -1.30 36.49 -64.57
N GLN A 1008 -1.64 35.27 -64.99
CA GLN A 1008 -0.99 34.57 -66.12
C GLN A 1008 -1.25 35.21 -67.50
N GLU A 1009 -2.13 36.22 -67.56
CA GLU A 1009 -2.43 37.06 -68.72
C GLU A 1009 -1.84 38.48 -68.56
N GLY A 1010 -1.09 38.75 -67.48
CA GLY A 1010 -0.55 40.08 -67.18
C GLY A 1010 -1.59 41.06 -66.64
N LYS A 1011 -2.70 40.55 -66.09
CA LYS A 1011 -3.83 41.35 -65.58
C LYS A 1011 -4.28 40.90 -64.20
N TYR A 1012 -5.06 41.72 -63.52
CA TYR A 1012 -5.81 41.35 -62.33
C TYR A 1012 -7.21 41.97 -62.39
N ILE A 1013 -8.12 41.53 -61.52
CA ILE A 1013 -9.48 42.08 -61.46
C ILE A 1013 -9.68 42.85 -60.16
N THR A 1014 -10.47 43.91 -60.21
CA THR A 1014 -10.96 44.61 -59.01
C THR A 1014 -12.46 44.79 -59.09
N ARG A 1015 -13.13 44.72 -57.94
CA ARG A 1015 -14.55 45.05 -57.78
C ARG A 1015 -14.64 46.51 -57.35
N LYS A 1016 -15.51 47.26 -58.01
CA LYS A 1016 -15.64 48.71 -57.85
C LYS A 1016 -16.40 49.11 -56.59
N ALA A 1017 -17.45 48.37 -56.24
CA ALA A 1017 -18.34 48.66 -55.11
C ALA A 1017 -19.05 47.39 -54.62
N LEU A 1018 -19.52 47.41 -53.38
CA LEU A 1018 -20.58 46.52 -52.91
C LEU A 1018 -21.94 47.02 -53.41
N LEU A 1019 -22.84 46.08 -53.66
CA LEU A 1019 -24.24 46.39 -53.90
C LEU A 1019 -24.94 46.61 -52.57
N ASP A 1020 -25.89 47.54 -52.54
CA ASP A 1020 -26.86 47.58 -51.45
C ASP A 1020 -27.60 46.24 -51.38
N LEU A 1021 -27.85 45.73 -50.17
CA LEU A 1021 -28.46 44.41 -49.98
C LEU A 1021 -29.81 44.29 -50.69
N ARG A 1022 -30.58 45.38 -50.77
CA ARG A 1022 -31.86 45.42 -51.49
C ARG A 1022 -31.65 45.21 -52.99
N GLU A 1023 -30.70 45.93 -53.60
CA GLU A 1023 -30.35 45.81 -55.02
C GLU A 1023 -29.78 44.41 -55.33
N ALA A 1024 -28.88 43.92 -54.48
CA ALA A 1024 -28.34 42.57 -54.58
C ALA A 1024 -29.45 41.50 -54.52
N GLY A 1025 -30.42 41.68 -53.61
CA GLY A 1025 -31.60 40.82 -53.48
C GLY A 1025 -32.51 40.86 -54.71
N GLU A 1026 -32.73 42.05 -55.29
CA GLU A 1026 -33.50 42.22 -56.54
C GLU A 1026 -32.87 41.44 -57.70
N LEU A 1027 -31.54 41.54 -57.85
CA LEU A 1027 -30.80 40.82 -58.89
C LEU A 1027 -30.85 39.31 -58.66
N ALA A 1028 -30.67 38.85 -57.42
CA ALA A 1028 -30.79 37.43 -57.11
C ALA A 1028 -32.22 36.90 -57.36
N ASN A 1029 -33.26 37.67 -57.05
CA ASN A 1029 -34.64 37.31 -57.37
C ASN A 1029 -34.90 37.26 -58.88
N LEU A 1030 -34.36 38.21 -59.65
CA LEU A 1030 -34.44 38.23 -61.10
C LEU A 1030 -33.78 36.99 -61.70
N GLU A 1031 -32.60 36.62 -61.20
CA GLU A 1031 -31.88 35.42 -61.61
C GLU A 1031 -32.67 34.13 -61.30
N LYS A 1032 -33.26 34.03 -60.10
CA LYS A 1032 -34.14 32.91 -59.73
C LYS A 1032 -35.35 32.77 -60.66
N ARG A 1033 -35.82 33.86 -61.27
CA ARG A 1033 -36.90 33.86 -62.28
C ARG A 1033 -36.41 33.56 -63.70
N GLY A 1034 -35.12 33.27 -63.88
CA GLY A 1034 -34.50 32.99 -65.17
C GLY A 1034 -34.00 34.23 -65.92
N GLY A 1035 -33.96 35.40 -65.28
CA GLY A 1035 -33.43 36.63 -65.87
C GLY A 1035 -31.89 36.60 -65.95
N ASN A 1036 -31.33 37.22 -66.98
CA ASN A 1036 -29.88 37.37 -67.13
C ASN A 1036 -29.39 38.59 -66.33
N VAL A 1037 -28.63 38.34 -65.26
CA VAL A 1037 -28.01 39.37 -64.42
C VAL A 1037 -26.51 39.54 -64.66
N GLY A 1038 -25.90 38.66 -65.46
CA GLY A 1038 -24.44 38.57 -65.60
C GLY A 1038 -23.80 39.85 -66.11
N GLU A 1039 -24.41 40.54 -67.08
CA GLU A 1039 -23.88 41.81 -67.60
C GLU A 1039 -23.85 42.90 -66.53
N ARG A 1040 -24.89 42.97 -65.68
CA ARG A 1040 -24.98 43.98 -64.62
C ARG A 1040 -23.96 43.71 -63.51
N ILE A 1041 -23.78 42.45 -63.13
CA ILE A 1041 -22.75 42.08 -62.14
C ILE A 1041 -21.35 42.28 -62.71
N ASN A 1042 -21.09 41.90 -63.97
CA ASN A 1042 -19.79 42.10 -64.62
C ASN A 1042 -19.38 43.59 -64.71
N ARG A 1043 -20.33 44.54 -64.75
CA ARG A 1043 -20.03 45.99 -64.71
C ARG A 1043 -19.43 46.46 -63.37
N LEU A 1044 -19.63 45.69 -62.30
CA LEU A 1044 -18.99 45.93 -61.00
C LEU A 1044 -17.50 45.62 -61.04
N TYR A 1045 -17.00 44.93 -62.07
CA TYR A 1045 -15.61 44.54 -62.17
C TYR A 1045 -14.84 45.38 -63.19
N GLU A 1046 -13.55 45.53 -62.94
CA GLU A 1046 -12.57 46.14 -63.84
C GLU A 1046 -11.39 45.19 -64.00
N GLU A 1047 -11.03 44.88 -65.25
CA GLU A 1047 -9.75 44.22 -65.55
C GLU A 1047 -8.67 45.30 -65.68
N LYS A 1048 -7.62 45.21 -64.86
CA LYS A 1048 -6.48 46.13 -64.85
C LYS A 1048 -5.20 45.43 -65.29
N SER A 1049 -4.28 46.16 -65.90
CA SER A 1049 -2.91 45.70 -66.16
C SER A 1049 -2.12 45.64 -64.85
N ILE A 1050 -1.28 44.63 -64.66
CA ILE A 1050 -0.45 44.51 -63.43
C ILE A 1050 0.49 45.71 -63.22
N LYS A 1051 0.82 46.48 -64.26
CA LYS A 1051 1.62 47.71 -64.15
C LYS A 1051 0.87 48.87 -63.51
N GLU A 1052 -0.47 48.87 -63.54
CA GLU A 1052 -1.27 49.90 -62.87
C GLU A 1052 -1.13 49.86 -61.35
N ALA A 1053 -0.73 48.70 -60.79
CA ALA A 1053 -0.43 48.56 -59.37
C ALA A 1053 0.75 49.42 -58.89
N LEU A 1054 1.64 49.84 -59.80
CA LEU A 1054 2.78 50.72 -59.50
C LEU A 1054 2.38 52.21 -59.44
N GLN A 1055 1.29 52.60 -60.12
CA GLN A 1055 0.90 54.01 -60.26
C GLN A 1055 0.26 54.61 -58.99
N HIS A 1056 -0.21 53.77 -58.07
CA HIS A 1056 -0.81 54.22 -56.80
C HIS A 1056 0.22 54.61 -55.72
N GLU A 1057 1.52 54.39 -55.95
CA GLU A 1057 2.58 54.73 -54.99
C GLU A 1057 2.94 56.23 -55.00
N ASP A 1058 2.90 56.90 -56.16
CA ASP A 1058 3.21 58.33 -56.28
C ASP A 1058 2.25 59.19 -55.44
N SER A 1059 1.00 58.76 -55.31
CA SER A 1059 -0.02 59.42 -54.47
C SER A 1059 0.20 59.20 -52.97
N ARG A 1060 0.65 58.01 -52.54
CA ARG A 1060 0.91 57.68 -51.12
C ARG A 1060 2.22 58.30 -50.60
N LYS A 1061 3.24 58.44 -51.46
CA LYS A 1061 4.49 59.15 -51.10
C LYS A 1061 4.25 60.65 -50.87
N LEU A 1062 3.23 61.23 -51.51
CA LEU A 1062 2.82 62.63 -51.31
C LEU A 1062 2.06 62.85 -49.98
N GLU A 1063 1.33 61.84 -49.47
CA GLU A 1063 0.62 61.94 -48.18
C GLU A 1063 1.51 61.68 -46.96
N ILE A 1064 2.60 60.92 -47.09
CA ILE A 1064 3.58 60.70 -45.99
C ILE A 1064 4.60 61.86 -45.89
N ALA A 1065 4.70 62.69 -46.93
CA ALA A 1065 5.54 63.89 -46.97
C ALA A 1065 4.82 65.19 -46.54
N LEU A 1066 3.52 65.10 -46.22
CA LEU A 1066 2.67 66.17 -45.64
C LEU A 1066 2.30 65.79 -44.20
#